data_AF-A0A6L3N7P2-F1
#
_entry.id   AF-A0A6L3N7P2-F1
#
_cell.length_a   1.000
_cell.length_b   1.000
_cell.length_c   1.000
_cell.angle_alpha   90.00
_cell.angle_beta   90.00
_cell.angle_gamma   90.00
#
_symmetry.space_group_name_H-M   'P 1'
#
loop_
_entity.id
_entity.type
_entity.pdbx_description
1 polymer ?
#
loop_
_entity_poly.entity_id
_entity_poly.type
_entity_poly.pdbx_seq_one_letter_code
_entity_poly.pdbx_strand_id
1 'polypeptide(L)'
;MPACAVQAQAIEGDAPVAFVYAGNGCQWAGMGKRLYAEDAVFRDALDEVDALWRADGNASLVEVMCEGVDAEWLAATENAQPLLFAMQVGITRVLTARGIRFDAAVGHSVGEIAAAWVSGALTLAEAVRVIRIRSGAQGLTRGAGRMAAAGIGEAAARDWIARLDLAAAIEIAGTNSPDSVTLAGSQAALEAIGAALVDAGHFYQMLGLDYAFHSSRMDAIEPVVREGLADLAPRDTHTRFVSTVTGDTLPGTALDAGYWWRNIREPVRFGDAIAHLADDRVRVFIEIAPHSILRTYVKQTLAARVAPGVVVPTLKRQHDSAEMLAHAILSALAHGARVDLDRLVPDVPHAALPTYPWQRERYWLVPSVEGYGLVNRRVDHPLLGYRLHEHAFAWENQLDPQRVPMLADHVVDGGVAFPGAGYVEMALAAARTFFGTPDVAVENVEIRMPVVFQPQHAKLFRFSIDVRTASFTIETRDRMSDAPWNLNVTGRLLESGNTLDADSTPDASVVAHLQSRPALSGDALYAGTTAIGLSYGPAFRWVRSLRVSGDDALAELDVPSVLADARARSDYLLHPALMDSGFHPLFAVLAQAGAAPNDAHSAFVPVQISRVDFLNGEAIRRVLARIHRRSPHSIVASFEFIDANGKIVARLSACRFRRVDLAGRRHGAPARFAYVLEARPLPAGHTADALPPP
;
A
#
# COMPACT_ATOMS: atom_id res chain seq x y z
N MET A 1 -5.17 -22.25 -21.32
CA MET A 1 -6.39 -21.46 -21.12
C MET A 1 -7.57 -22.34 -21.52
N PRO A 2 -8.60 -22.53 -20.69
CA PRO A 2 -9.83 -23.19 -21.15
C PRO A 2 -10.38 -22.44 -22.37
N ALA A 3 -11.11 -23.13 -23.25
CA ALA A 3 -11.59 -22.59 -24.54
C ALA A 3 -12.41 -21.28 -24.41
N CYS A 4 -12.95 -21.01 -23.23
CA CYS A 4 -13.74 -19.81 -22.91
C CYS A 4 -12.94 -18.63 -22.33
N ALA A 5 -11.63 -18.78 -22.08
CA ALA A 5 -10.82 -17.71 -21.50
C ALA A 5 -10.24 -16.79 -22.58
N VAL A 6 -10.67 -15.53 -22.58
CA VAL A 6 -10.14 -14.47 -23.45
C VAL A 6 -9.03 -13.72 -22.71
N GLN A 7 -7.91 -13.50 -23.38
CA GLN A 7 -6.86 -12.59 -22.93
C GLN A 7 -6.72 -11.44 -23.93
N ALA A 8 -6.79 -10.22 -23.43
CA ALA A 8 -6.57 -9.01 -24.20
C ALA A 8 -5.94 -7.93 -23.31
N GLN A 9 -5.47 -6.87 -23.95
CA GLN A 9 -5.01 -5.66 -23.27
C GLN A 9 -6.08 -4.59 -23.48
N ALA A 10 -6.61 -4.06 -22.39
CA ALA A 10 -7.54 -2.94 -22.45
C ALA A 10 -6.81 -1.73 -23.06
N ILE A 11 -7.40 -1.13 -24.10
CA ILE A 11 -6.87 0.10 -24.70
C ILE A 11 -7.01 1.25 -23.71
N GLU A 12 -8.21 1.38 -23.17
CA GLU A 12 -8.63 2.29 -22.10
C GLU A 12 -9.86 1.69 -21.41
N GLY A 13 -10.21 2.17 -20.22
CA GLY A 13 -11.46 1.77 -19.56
C GLY A 13 -12.65 2.55 -20.13
N ASP A 14 -13.79 1.88 -20.33
CA ASP A 14 -15.02 2.47 -20.87
C ASP A 14 -14.86 3.03 -22.31
N ALA A 15 -14.12 2.30 -23.14
CA ALA A 15 -13.76 2.72 -24.49
C ALA A 15 -14.98 2.77 -25.44
N PRO A 16 -15.16 3.83 -26.26
CA PRO A 16 -16.28 3.91 -27.19
C PRO A 16 -16.24 2.82 -28.27
N VAL A 17 -17.42 2.26 -28.56
CA VAL A 17 -17.61 1.09 -29.41
C VAL A 17 -18.36 1.47 -30.69
N ALA A 18 -17.85 1.06 -31.85
CA ALA A 18 -18.60 1.10 -33.10
C ALA A 18 -19.04 -0.30 -33.53
N PHE A 19 -20.31 -0.41 -33.94
CA PHE A 19 -20.81 -1.55 -34.69
C PHE A 19 -20.51 -1.36 -36.17
N VAL A 20 -19.76 -2.31 -36.73
CA VAL A 20 -19.28 -2.28 -38.12
C VAL A 20 -19.97 -3.41 -38.89
N TYR A 21 -20.91 -3.06 -39.75
CA TYR A 21 -21.72 -4.03 -40.49
C TYR A 21 -21.06 -4.41 -41.81
N ALA A 22 -20.76 -5.70 -41.98
CA ALA A 22 -20.12 -6.19 -43.21
C ALA A 22 -21.03 -6.08 -44.44
N GLY A 23 -20.41 -5.92 -45.61
CA GLY A 23 -21.10 -5.93 -46.89
C GLY A 23 -21.26 -7.34 -47.47
N ASN A 24 -21.64 -7.37 -48.74
CA ASN A 24 -21.77 -8.59 -49.52
C ASN A 24 -20.42 -9.33 -49.63
N GLY A 25 -20.43 -10.66 -49.64
CA GLY A 25 -19.24 -11.53 -49.74
C GLY A 25 -18.84 -12.21 -48.42
N CYS A 26 -19.45 -11.85 -47.29
CA CYS A 26 -19.24 -12.54 -46.01
C CYS A 26 -20.17 -13.76 -45.81
N GLN A 27 -21.21 -13.91 -46.63
CA GLN A 27 -22.15 -15.02 -46.55
C GLN A 27 -21.53 -16.37 -46.93
N TRP A 28 -22.10 -17.44 -46.38
CA TRP A 28 -21.72 -18.82 -46.70
C TRP A 28 -22.90 -19.77 -46.44
N ALA A 29 -22.97 -20.87 -47.19
CA ALA A 29 -24.06 -21.83 -47.10
C ALA A 29 -24.11 -22.48 -45.71
N GLY A 30 -25.26 -22.37 -45.03
CA GLY A 30 -25.47 -22.87 -43.67
C GLY A 30 -25.19 -21.86 -42.55
N MET A 31 -24.86 -20.59 -42.87
CA MET A 31 -24.67 -19.55 -41.86
C MET A 31 -25.92 -19.34 -41.01
N GLY A 32 -25.73 -19.17 -39.71
CA GLY A 32 -26.80 -18.85 -38.75
C GLY A 32 -27.60 -20.04 -38.26
N LYS A 33 -27.52 -21.20 -38.93
CA LYS A 33 -28.28 -22.40 -38.57
C LYS A 33 -27.97 -22.88 -37.16
N ARG A 34 -26.69 -22.87 -36.77
CA ARG A 34 -26.29 -23.30 -35.43
C ARG A 34 -26.72 -22.27 -34.38
N LEU A 35 -26.50 -20.98 -34.65
CA LEU A 35 -26.87 -19.90 -33.73
C LEU A 35 -28.38 -19.84 -33.48
N TYR A 36 -29.18 -20.04 -34.52
CA TYR A 36 -30.65 -20.10 -34.45
C TYR A 36 -31.15 -21.22 -33.52
N ALA A 37 -30.47 -22.36 -33.51
CA ALA A 37 -30.78 -23.47 -32.61
C ALA A 37 -30.31 -23.22 -31.16
N GLU A 38 -29.19 -22.52 -30.97
CA GLU A 38 -28.53 -22.38 -29.68
C GLU A 38 -28.93 -21.12 -28.88
N ASP A 39 -29.29 -20.01 -29.52
CA ASP A 39 -29.60 -18.73 -28.85
C ASP A 39 -31.02 -18.23 -29.18
N ALA A 40 -31.83 -18.04 -28.13
CA ALA A 40 -33.23 -17.61 -28.27
C ALA A 40 -33.38 -16.16 -28.76
N VAL A 41 -32.51 -15.24 -28.33
CA VAL A 41 -32.58 -13.84 -28.74
C VAL A 41 -32.26 -13.72 -30.23
N PHE A 42 -31.28 -14.49 -30.70
CA PHE A 42 -30.96 -14.57 -32.12
C PHE A 42 -32.14 -15.12 -32.94
N ARG A 43 -32.74 -16.23 -32.48
CA ARG A 43 -33.89 -16.85 -33.14
C ARG A 43 -35.07 -15.89 -33.26
N ASP A 44 -35.49 -15.27 -32.16
CA ASP A 44 -36.62 -14.34 -32.14
C ASP A 44 -36.39 -13.15 -33.08
N ALA A 45 -35.15 -12.68 -33.20
CA ALA A 45 -34.77 -11.63 -34.14
C ALA A 45 -34.93 -12.05 -35.60
N LEU A 46 -34.48 -13.26 -35.94
CA LEU A 46 -34.60 -13.80 -37.30
C LEU A 46 -36.05 -14.07 -37.66
N ASP A 47 -36.85 -14.60 -36.73
CA ASP A 47 -38.28 -14.87 -36.94
C ASP A 47 -39.06 -13.57 -37.19
N GLU A 48 -38.72 -12.48 -36.51
CA GLU A 48 -39.35 -11.17 -36.74
C GLU A 48 -38.98 -10.59 -38.12
N VAL A 49 -37.70 -10.69 -38.52
CA VAL A 49 -37.27 -10.29 -39.87
C VAL A 49 -37.96 -11.14 -40.94
N ASP A 50 -38.07 -12.46 -40.71
CA ASP A 50 -38.74 -13.39 -41.62
C ASP A 50 -40.23 -13.08 -41.77
N ALA A 51 -40.92 -12.78 -40.67
CA ALA A 51 -42.33 -12.40 -40.71
C ALA A 51 -42.56 -11.13 -41.55
N LEU A 52 -41.70 -10.11 -41.37
CA LEU A 52 -41.74 -8.89 -42.17
C LEU A 52 -41.40 -9.13 -43.64
N TRP A 53 -40.46 -10.03 -43.91
CA TRP A 53 -40.06 -10.40 -45.27
C TRP A 53 -41.17 -11.15 -46.03
N ARG A 54 -41.85 -12.08 -45.35
CA ARG A 54 -42.97 -12.88 -45.86
C ARG A 54 -44.24 -12.08 -46.06
N ALA A 55 -44.43 -10.98 -45.32
CA ALA A 55 -45.61 -10.12 -45.44
C ALA A 55 -45.82 -9.59 -46.88
N ASP A 56 -44.74 -9.49 -47.67
CA ASP A 56 -44.77 -9.07 -49.07
C ASP A 56 -44.74 -10.26 -50.07
N GLY A 57 -45.04 -11.49 -49.62
CA GLY A 57 -45.21 -12.66 -50.47
C GLY A 57 -43.93 -13.44 -50.82
N ASN A 58 -42.79 -13.11 -50.21
CA ASN A 58 -41.54 -13.84 -50.40
C ASN A 58 -41.51 -15.16 -49.62
N ALA A 59 -40.70 -16.11 -50.08
CA ALA A 59 -40.38 -17.33 -49.33
C ALA A 59 -39.63 -16.99 -48.03
N SER A 60 -39.78 -17.83 -47.01
CA SER A 60 -39.11 -17.65 -45.71
C SER A 60 -37.58 -17.72 -45.85
N LEU A 61 -36.89 -16.72 -45.32
CA LEU A 61 -35.44 -16.72 -45.15
C LEU A 61 -35.02 -17.77 -44.11
N VAL A 62 -35.81 -17.94 -43.05
CA VAL A 62 -35.48 -18.87 -41.95
C VAL A 62 -35.64 -20.33 -42.41
N GLU A 63 -36.75 -20.69 -43.04
CA GLU A 63 -36.95 -22.06 -43.57
C GLU A 63 -35.83 -22.40 -44.56
N VAL A 64 -35.55 -21.50 -45.49
CA VAL A 64 -34.49 -21.67 -46.50
C VAL A 64 -33.09 -21.82 -45.86
N MET A 65 -32.77 -20.99 -44.86
CA MET A 65 -31.52 -21.10 -44.09
C MET A 65 -31.42 -22.45 -43.37
N CYS A 66 -32.51 -22.93 -42.76
CA CYS A 66 -32.55 -24.16 -41.98
C CYS A 66 -32.52 -25.42 -42.85
N GLU A 67 -33.22 -25.44 -43.99
CA GLU A 67 -33.21 -26.53 -44.96
C GLU A 67 -31.83 -26.70 -45.60
N GLY A 68 -31.13 -25.58 -45.80
CA GLY A 68 -29.80 -25.53 -46.39
C GLY A 68 -29.88 -25.21 -47.88
N VAL A 69 -29.22 -24.12 -48.25
CA VAL A 69 -29.13 -23.65 -49.64
C VAL A 69 -27.83 -24.07 -50.29
N ASP A 70 -27.89 -24.28 -51.61
CA ASP A 70 -26.67 -24.43 -52.39
C ASP A 70 -25.94 -23.08 -52.59
N ALA A 71 -24.73 -23.18 -53.15
CA ALA A 71 -23.90 -22.00 -53.38
C ALA A 71 -24.44 -21.08 -54.49
N GLU A 72 -25.23 -21.59 -55.43
CA GLU A 72 -25.76 -20.82 -56.55
C GLU A 72 -26.92 -19.93 -56.09
N TRP A 73 -27.83 -20.48 -55.28
CA TRP A 73 -28.90 -19.72 -54.64
C TRP A 73 -28.33 -18.57 -53.81
N LEU A 74 -27.26 -18.84 -53.04
CA LEU A 74 -26.60 -17.83 -52.22
C LEU A 74 -25.73 -16.86 -53.04
N ALA A 75 -25.35 -17.20 -54.28
CA ALA A 75 -24.64 -16.28 -55.16
C ALA A 75 -25.57 -15.20 -55.75
N ALA A 76 -26.88 -15.47 -55.81
CA ALA A 76 -27.88 -14.49 -56.24
C ALA A 76 -28.05 -13.41 -55.16
N THR A 77 -27.90 -12.15 -55.56
CA THR A 77 -27.85 -11.03 -54.59
C THR A 77 -29.20 -10.76 -53.92
N GLU A 78 -30.29 -11.02 -54.64
CA GLU A 78 -31.68 -11.00 -54.17
C GLU A 78 -31.95 -11.99 -53.02
N ASN A 79 -31.08 -12.99 -52.87
CA ASN A 79 -31.15 -14.01 -51.82
C ASN A 79 -30.13 -13.75 -50.70
N ALA A 80 -28.87 -13.48 -51.07
CA ALA A 80 -27.79 -13.29 -50.10
C ALA A 80 -27.95 -12.04 -49.24
N GLN A 81 -28.37 -10.91 -49.83
CA GLN A 81 -28.45 -9.66 -49.10
C GLN A 81 -29.53 -9.67 -48.00
N PRO A 82 -30.77 -10.15 -48.23
CA PRO A 82 -31.77 -10.30 -47.17
C PRO A 82 -31.32 -11.24 -46.05
N LEU A 83 -30.72 -12.38 -46.39
CA LEU A 83 -30.24 -13.31 -45.37
C LEU A 83 -29.06 -12.73 -44.57
N LEU A 84 -28.15 -12.00 -45.21
CA LEU A 84 -27.09 -11.25 -44.52
C LEU A 84 -27.66 -10.20 -43.56
N PHE A 85 -28.65 -9.42 -44.01
CA PHE A 85 -29.33 -8.44 -43.17
C PHE A 85 -29.98 -9.10 -41.94
N ALA A 86 -30.68 -10.22 -42.13
CA ALA A 86 -31.28 -10.98 -41.03
C ALA A 86 -30.22 -11.45 -40.02
N MET A 87 -29.09 -11.99 -40.49
CA MET A 87 -27.94 -12.34 -39.65
C MET A 87 -27.43 -11.16 -38.83
N GLN A 88 -27.27 -9.99 -39.47
CA GLN A 88 -26.77 -8.78 -38.82
C GLN A 88 -27.73 -8.27 -37.74
N VAL A 89 -29.04 -8.31 -38.00
CA VAL A 89 -30.08 -7.97 -37.01
C VAL A 89 -29.99 -8.92 -35.81
N GLY A 90 -29.95 -10.24 -36.06
CA GLY A 90 -29.86 -11.24 -34.99
C GLY A 90 -28.62 -11.10 -34.12
N ILE A 91 -27.43 -10.98 -34.73
CA ILE A 91 -26.18 -10.79 -33.99
C ILE A 91 -26.25 -9.50 -33.15
N THR A 92 -26.74 -8.41 -33.73
CA THR A 92 -26.90 -7.13 -33.04
C THR A 92 -27.80 -7.25 -31.81
N ARG A 93 -28.95 -7.94 -31.94
CA ARG A 93 -29.87 -8.15 -30.81
C ARG A 93 -29.21 -8.96 -29.69
N VAL A 94 -28.46 -10.01 -30.01
CA VAL A 94 -27.72 -10.77 -28.99
C VAL A 94 -26.69 -9.89 -28.28
N LEU A 95 -25.85 -9.14 -29.01
CA LEU A 95 -24.83 -8.27 -28.42
C LEU A 95 -25.44 -7.26 -27.44
N THR A 96 -26.49 -6.57 -27.87
CA THR A 96 -27.20 -5.55 -27.06
C THR A 96 -27.99 -6.15 -25.89
N ALA A 97 -28.58 -7.34 -26.05
CA ALA A 97 -29.23 -8.08 -24.97
C ALA A 97 -28.23 -8.56 -23.92
N ARG A 98 -27.00 -8.91 -24.32
CA ARG A 98 -25.89 -9.27 -23.44
C ARG A 98 -25.11 -8.05 -22.91
N GLY A 99 -25.65 -6.84 -23.09
CA GLY A 99 -25.15 -5.63 -22.46
C GLY A 99 -24.07 -4.87 -23.22
N ILE A 100 -23.64 -5.30 -24.40
CA ILE A 100 -22.71 -4.47 -25.21
C ILE A 100 -23.41 -3.15 -25.56
N ARG A 101 -22.80 -2.04 -25.18
CA ARG A 101 -23.22 -0.70 -25.60
C ARG A 101 -22.38 -0.26 -26.80
N PHE A 102 -22.98 0.53 -27.68
CA PHE A 102 -22.32 1.07 -28.86
C PHE A 102 -22.63 2.56 -29.01
N ASP A 103 -21.66 3.31 -29.52
CA ASP A 103 -21.68 4.76 -29.63
C ASP A 103 -21.82 5.21 -31.10
N ALA A 104 -21.50 4.31 -32.03
CA ALA A 104 -21.69 4.54 -33.46
C ALA A 104 -22.02 3.25 -34.23
N ALA A 105 -22.68 3.41 -35.37
CA ALA A 105 -22.94 2.37 -36.34
C ALA A 105 -22.45 2.83 -37.73
N VAL A 106 -21.77 1.92 -38.43
CA VAL A 106 -21.28 2.11 -39.81
C VAL A 106 -21.44 0.80 -40.56
N GLY A 107 -21.78 0.86 -41.85
CA GLY A 107 -21.92 -0.33 -42.67
C GLY A 107 -21.17 -0.22 -43.98
N HIS A 108 -20.69 -1.35 -44.50
CA HIS A 108 -20.09 -1.42 -45.82
C HIS A 108 -21.18 -1.76 -46.85
N SER A 109 -21.49 -0.82 -47.75
CA SER A 109 -22.52 -1.02 -48.79
C SER A 109 -23.87 -1.43 -48.17
N VAL A 110 -24.36 -2.64 -48.49
CA VAL A 110 -25.60 -3.24 -47.95
C VAL A 110 -25.63 -3.29 -46.42
N GLY A 111 -24.47 -3.38 -45.76
CA GLY A 111 -24.38 -3.36 -44.29
C GLY A 111 -24.91 -2.06 -43.68
N GLU A 112 -24.98 -0.96 -44.44
CA GLU A 112 -25.55 0.29 -43.94
C GLU A 112 -27.03 0.18 -43.59
N ILE A 113 -27.76 -0.77 -44.17
CA ILE A 113 -29.18 -0.96 -43.86
C ILE A 113 -29.34 -1.39 -42.39
N ALA A 114 -28.48 -2.31 -41.93
CA ALA A 114 -28.45 -2.72 -40.54
C ALA A 114 -27.92 -1.59 -39.62
N ALA A 115 -26.95 -0.80 -40.09
CA ALA A 115 -26.46 0.38 -39.36
C ALA A 115 -27.54 1.48 -39.21
N ALA A 116 -28.36 1.70 -40.24
CA ALA A 116 -29.46 2.65 -40.24
C ALA A 116 -30.60 2.20 -39.33
N TRP A 117 -30.89 0.89 -39.32
CA TRP A 117 -31.84 0.30 -38.39
C TRP A 117 -31.37 0.42 -36.93
N VAL A 118 -30.14 -0.02 -36.61
CA VAL A 118 -29.66 -0.05 -35.22
C VAL A 118 -29.49 1.35 -34.64
N SER A 119 -29.17 2.35 -35.48
CA SER A 119 -29.08 3.75 -35.05
C SER A 119 -30.45 4.40 -34.82
N GLY A 120 -31.53 3.73 -35.20
CA GLY A 120 -32.91 4.19 -35.08
C GLY A 120 -33.42 5.06 -36.24
N ALA A 121 -32.59 5.29 -37.27
CA ALA A 121 -33.03 6.04 -38.44
C ALA A 121 -34.16 5.33 -39.18
N LEU A 122 -34.12 3.99 -39.23
CA LEU A 122 -35.17 3.15 -39.80
C LEU A 122 -35.77 2.22 -38.76
N THR A 123 -37.09 2.03 -38.80
CA THR A 123 -37.72 0.87 -38.15
C THR A 123 -37.26 -0.42 -38.82
N LEU A 124 -37.44 -1.56 -38.13
CA LEU A 124 -37.09 -2.86 -38.72
C LEU A 124 -37.89 -3.13 -40.01
N ALA A 125 -39.19 -2.77 -40.04
CA ALA A 125 -40.03 -2.92 -41.23
C ALA A 125 -39.53 -2.07 -42.41
N GLU A 126 -39.14 -0.82 -42.17
CA GLU A 126 -38.54 0.05 -43.19
C GLU A 126 -37.20 -0.52 -43.69
N ALA A 127 -36.34 -1.02 -42.80
CA ALA A 127 -35.07 -1.65 -43.17
C ALA A 127 -35.27 -2.94 -43.99
N VAL A 128 -36.26 -3.78 -43.63
CA VAL A 128 -36.69 -4.95 -44.43
C VAL A 128 -37.19 -4.54 -45.80
N ARG A 129 -37.91 -3.42 -45.90
CA ARG A 129 -38.32 -2.86 -47.19
C ARG A 129 -37.13 -2.39 -48.03
N VAL A 130 -36.17 -1.67 -47.43
CA VAL A 130 -34.96 -1.20 -48.13
C VAL A 130 -34.17 -2.38 -48.67
N ILE A 131 -33.89 -3.41 -47.86
CA ILE A 131 -33.15 -4.58 -48.32
C ILE A 131 -33.90 -5.35 -49.42
N ARG A 132 -35.24 -5.43 -49.36
CA ARG A 132 -36.07 -6.04 -50.40
C ARG A 132 -35.94 -5.32 -51.73
N ILE A 133 -36.23 -4.02 -51.75
CA ILE A 133 -36.21 -3.21 -52.98
C ILE A 133 -34.79 -3.18 -53.55
N ARG A 134 -33.78 -2.94 -52.71
CA ARG A 134 -32.37 -2.93 -53.13
C ARG A 134 -31.96 -4.24 -53.77
N SER A 135 -32.12 -5.35 -53.04
CA SER A 135 -31.59 -6.64 -53.47
C SER A 135 -32.31 -7.17 -54.70
N GLY A 136 -33.63 -7.00 -54.79
CA GLY A 136 -34.41 -7.33 -55.99
C GLY A 136 -34.03 -6.48 -57.20
N ALA A 137 -33.89 -5.16 -57.03
CA ALA A 137 -33.45 -4.27 -58.10
C ALA A 137 -32.03 -4.63 -58.58
N GLN A 138 -31.09 -4.85 -57.66
CA GLN A 138 -29.73 -5.27 -58.00
C GLN A 138 -29.68 -6.62 -58.70
N GLY A 139 -30.59 -7.56 -58.37
CA GLY A 139 -30.74 -8.84 -59.07
C GLY A 139 -30.92 -8.70 -60.58
N LEU A 140 -31.60 -7.64 -61.04
CA LEU A 140 -31.81 -7.34 -62.47
C LEU A 140 -30.52 -7.01 -63.24
N THR A 141 -29.41 -6.78 -62.54
CA THR A 141 -28.11 -6.39 -63.14
C THR A 141 -27.14 -7.56 -63.24
N ARG A 142 -27.59 -8.78 -62.97
CA ARG A 142 -26.75 -9.99 -63.07
C ARG A 142 -26.13 -10.12 -64.47
N GLY A 143 -24.84 -10.37 -64.52
CA GLY A 143 -24.06 -10.48 -65.76
C GLY A 143 -23.68 -9.13 -66.39
N ALA A 144 -24.09 -7.99 -65.82
CA ALA A 144 -23.75 -6.67 -66.36
C ALA A 144 -22.31 -6.22 -66.03
N GLY A 145 -21.58 -6.97 -65.20
CA GLY A 145 -20.19 -6.71 -64.87
C GLY A 145 -19.68 -7.57 -63.70
N ARG A 146 -18.44 -7.32 -63.30
CA ARG A 146 -17.75 -8.00 -62.21
C ARG A 146 -17.15 -6.99 -61.24
N MET A 147 -16.61 -7.48 -60.13
CA MET A 147 -15.84 -6.68 -59.17
C MET A 147 -14.53 -7.36 -58.79
N ALA A 148 -13.53 -6.58 -58.42
CA ALA A 148 -12.24 -7.08 -57.92
C ALA A 148 -11.73 -6.25 -56.74
N ALA A 149 -11.05 -6.89 -55.80
CA ALA A 149 -10.30 -6.22 -54.75
C ALA A 149 -8.86 -5.99 -55.21
N ALA A 150 -8.33 -4.79 -54.99
CA ALA A 150 -6.94 -4.43 -55.28
C ALA A 150 -6.27 -3.86 -54.03
N GLY A 151 -5.05 -4.30 -53.74
CA GLY A 151 -4.23 -3.88 -52.60
C GLY A 151 -3.42 -2.63 -52.92
N ILE A 152 -4.09 -1.58 -53.39
CA ILE A 152 -3.54 -0.26 -53.68
C ILE A 152 -4.52 0.81 -53.20
N GLY A 153 -4.00 2.01 -52.92
CA GLY A 153 -4.82 3.18 -52.59
C GLY A 153 -5.54 3.78 -53.80
N GLU A 154 -6.51 4.66 -53.52
CA GLU A 154 -7.38 5.27 -54.53
C GLU A 154 -6.61 6.01 -55.63
N ALA A 155 -5.63 6.84 -55.25
CA ALA A 155 -4.83 7.61 -56.21
C ALA A 155 -4.08 6.68 -57.18
N ALA A 156 -3.42 5.64 -56.65
CA ALA A 156 -2.71 4.65 -57.46
C ALA A 156 -3.68 3.88 -58.37
N ALA A 157 -4.88 3.54 -57.90
CA ALA A 157 -5.89 2.89 -58.73
C ALA A 157 -6.32 3.79 -59.90
N ARG A 158 -6.55 5.08 -59.67
CA ARG A 158 -6.85 6.05 -60.74
C ARG A 158 -5.71 6.14 -61.76
N ASP A 159 -4.46 6.17 -61.29
CA ASP A 159 -3.28 6.19 -62.17
C ASP A 159 -3.18 4.93 -63.04
N TRP A 160 -3.42 3.75 -62.47
CA TRP A 160 -3.42 2.49 -63.22
C TRP A 160 -4.56 2.42 -64.25
N ILE A 161 -5.77 2.84 -63.87
CA ILE A 161 -6.92 2.90 -64.79
C ILE A 161 -6.62 3.84 -65.96
N ALA A 162 -6.04 5.01 -65.70
CA ALA A 162 -5.66 5.97 -66.75
C ALA A 162 -4.53 5.43 -67.64
N ARG A 163 -3.48 4.85 -67.04
CA ARG A 163 -2.32 4.29 -67.76
C ARG A 163 -2.70 3.19 -68.74
N LEU A 164 -3.73 2.40 -68.42
CA LEU A 164 -4.21 1.30 -69.24
C LEU A 164 -5.40 1.67 -70.14
N ASP A 165 -5.81 2.94 -70.15
CA ASP A 165 -6.98 3.45 -70.90
C ASP A 165 -8.29 2.70 -70.58
N LEU A 166 -8.50 2.39 -69.30
CA LEU A 166 -9.66 1.60 -68.82
C LEU A 166 -10.77 2.46 -68.20
N ALA A 167 -10.69 3.80 -68.31
CA ALA A 167 -11.61 4.71 -67.61
C ALA A 167 -13.08 4.56 -68.03
N ALA A 168 -13.34 4.11 -69.26
CA ALA A 168 -14.71 3.83 -69.75
C ALA A 168 -15.24 2.45 -69.31
N ALA A 169 -14.38 1.56 -68.81
CA ALA A 169 -14.70 0.17 -68.53
C ALA A 169 -14.63 -0.20 -67.04
N ILE A 170 -13.93 0.59 -66.22
CA ILE A 170 -13.71 0.36 -64.79
C ILE A 170 -14.00 1.65 -64.00
N GLU A 171 -14.80 1.50 -62.95
CA GLU A 171 -14.99 2.49 -61.89
C GLU A 171 -14.42 1.98 -60.57
N ILE A 172 -13.97 2.90 -59.71
CA ILE A 172 -13.66 2.57 -58.31
C ILE A 172 -14.99 2.47 -57.56
N ALA A 173 -15.37 1.26 -57.18
CA ALA A 173 -16.60 0.95 -56.46
C ALA A 173 -16.48 1.13 -54.94
N GLY A 174 -15.25 1.20 -54.41
CA GLY A 174 -15.05 1.48 -53.00
C GLY A 174 -13.59 1.77 -52.63
N THR A 175 -13.42 2.64 -51.65
CA THR A 175 -12.15 2.95 -50.98
C THR A 175 -12.21 2.38 -49.57
N ASN A 176 -11.74 1.13 -49.43
CA ASN A 176 -11.93 0.35 -48.21
C ASN A 176 -10.92 0.72 -47.11
N SER A 177 -9.69 1.07 -47.51
CA SER A 177 -8.64 1.55 -46.61
C SER A 177 -7.63 2.36 -47.43
N PRO A 178 -6.64 3.02 -46.78
CA PRO A 178 -5.58 3.75 -47.50
C PRO A 178 -4.86 2.91 -48.57
N ASP A 179 -4.78 1.59 -48.36
CA ASP A 179 -4.05 0.65 -49.24
C ASP A 179 -4.98 -0.38 -49.90
N SER A 180 -6.30 -0.15 -49.95
CA SER A 180 -7.21 -1.08 -50.62
C SER A 180 -8.44 -0.42 -51.23
N VAL A 181 -8.66 -0.74 -52.49
CA VAL A 181 -9.86 -0.36 -53.25
C VAL A 181 -10.60 -1.58 -53.79
N THR A 182 -11.87 -1.38 -54.09
CA THR A 182 -12.68 -2.30 -54.91
C THR A 182 -12.94 -1.66 -56.26
N LEU A 183 -12.69 -2.41 -57.33
CA LEU A 183 -12.93 -2.01 -58.71
C LEU A 183 -14.19 -2.72 -59.22
N ALA A 184 -14.99 -2.05 -60.03
CA ALA A 184 -16.16 -2.62 -60.71
C ALA A 184 -16.10 -2.30 -62.20
N GLY A 185 -16.42 -3.27 -63.06
CA GLY A 185 -16.26 -3.09 -64.49
C GLY A 185 -16.54 -4.35 -65.31
N SER A 186 -16.15 -4.31 -66.59
CA SER A 186 -16.21 -5.50 -67.44
C SER A 186 -15.15 -6.53 -67.03
N GLN A 187 -15.44 -7.81 -67.22
CA GLN A 187 -14.50 -8.89 -66.87
C GLN A 187 -13.15 -8.72 -67.55
N ALA A 188 -13.14 -8.43 -68.86
CA ALA A 188 -11.91 -8.27 -69.63
C ALA A 188 -11.04 -7.08 -69.14
N ALA A 189 -11.67 -5.95 -68.79
CA ALA A 189 -10.94 -4.80 -68.26
C ALA A 189 -10.35 -5.10 -66.88
N LEU A 190 -11.12 -5.76 -66.01
CA LEU A 190 -10.67 -6.18 -64.68
C LEU A 190 -9.51 -7.18 -64.78
N GLU A 191 -9.57 -8.15 -65.69
CA GLU A 191 -8.45 -9.07 -65.97
C GLU A 191 -7.20 -8.33 -66.44
N ALA A 192 -7.34 -7.33 -67.31
CA ALA A 192 -6.21 -6.53 -67.82
C ALA A 192 -5.51 -5.73 -66.72
N ILE A 193 -6.26 -4.97 -65.90
CA ILE A 193 -5.67 -4.24 -64.77
C ILE A 193 -5.13 -5.20 -63.71
N GLY A 194 -5.78 -6.34 -63.50
CA GLY A 194 -5.33 -7.37 -62.56
C GLY A 194 -3.98 -7.93 -62.93
N ALA A 195 -3.77 -8.30 -64.20
CA ALA A 195 -2.47 -8.75 -64.69
C ALA A 195 -1.38 -7.70 -64.48
N ALA A 196 -1.66 -6.44 -64.82
CA ALA A 196 -0.70 -5.34 -64.66
C ALA A 196 -0.34 -5.08 -63.19
N LEU A 197 -1.31 -5.18 -62.27
CA LEU A 197 -1.08 -5.03 -60.83
C LEU A 197 -0.29 -6.20 -60.25
N VAL A 198 -0.58 -7.43 -60.65
CA VAL A 198 0.16 -8.63 -60.21
C VAL A 198 1.60 -8.58 -60.71
N ASP A 199 1.83 -8.19 -61.97
CA ASP A 199 3.17 -8.01 -62.53
C ASP A 199 3.97 -6.92 -61.79
N ALA A 200 3.29 -5.89 -61.27
CA ALA A 200 3.86 -4.85 -60.43
C ALA A 200 4.00 -5.25 -58.94
N GLY A 201 3.63 -6.48 -58.56
CA GLY A 201 3.76 -7.00 -57.20
C GLY A 201 2.65 -6.57 -56.23
N HIS A 202 1.52 -6.05 -56.72
CA HIS A 202 0.38 -5.67 -55.91
C HIS A 202 -0.63 -6.83 -55.76
N PHE A 203 -1.33 -6.87 -54.62
CA PHE A 203 -2.42 -7.81 -54.41
C PHE A 203 -3.59 -7.49 -55.35
N TYR A 204 -4.15 -8.52 -55.97
CA TYR A 204 -5.35 -8.43 -56.79
C TYR A 204 -6.17 -9.72 -56.66
N GLN A 205 -7.48 -9.59 -56.52
CA GLN A 205 -8.39 -10.72 -56.48
C GLN A 205 -9.72 -10.38 -57.16
N MET A 206 -10.07 -11.14 -58.20
CA MET A 206 -11.42 -11.13 -58.76
C MET A 206 -12.41 -11.68 -57.72
N LEU A 207 -13.51 -10.96 -57.49
CA LEU A 207 -14.55 -11.39 -56.57
C LEU A 207 -15.52 -12.33 -57.29
N GLY A 208 -15.99 -13.37 -56.60
CA GLY A 208 -16.94 -14.36 -57.12
C GLY A 208 -18.38 -13.82 -57.23
N LEU A 209 -18.54 -12.61 -57.75
CA LEU A 209 -19.81 -11.92 -57.91
C LEU A 209 -20.04 -11.66 -59.41
N ASP A 210 -21.28 -11.80 -59.85
CA ASP A 210 -21.70 -11.55 -61.24
C ASP A 210 -22.42 -10.20 -61.38
N TYR A 211 -21.93 -9.22 -60.64
CA TYR A 211 -22.47 -7.87 -60.54
C TYR A 211 -21.33 -6.86 -60.46
N ALA A 212 -21.58 -5.63 -60.91
CA ALA A 212 -20.68 -4.48 -60.80
C ALA A 212 -21.30 -3.37 -59.94
N PHE A 213 -21.45 -3.64 -58.63
CA PHE A 213 -22.06 -2.70 -57.69
C PHE A 213 -21.27 -1.38 -57.62
N HIS A 214 -21.94 -0.29 -57.20
CA HIS A 214 -21.31 1.03 -57.03
C HIS A 214 -20.66 1.56 -58.32
N SER A 215 -21.29 1.31 -59.47
CA SER A 215 -20.84 1.77 -60.78
C SER A 215 -22.03 2.14 -61.67
N SER A 216 -21.75 2.71 -62.85
CA SER A 216 -22.76 3.03 -63.88
C SER A 216 -23.59 1.82 -64.31
N ARG A 217 -23.15 0.59 -64.05
CA ARG A 217 -23.94 -0.63 -64.31
C ARG A 217 -25.21 -0.70 -63.47
N MET A 218 -25.34 0.11 -62.42
CA MET A 218 -26.55 0.22 -61.62
C MET A 218 -27.55 1.24 -62.17
N ASP A 219 -27.18 2.14 -63.09
CA ASP A 219 -28.03 3.28 -63.49
C ASP A 219 -29.43 2.85 -63.99
N ALA A 220 -29.51 1.69 -64.65
CA ALA A 220 -30.78 1.14 -65.16
C ALA A 220 -31.81 0.81 -64.07
N ILE A 221 -31.40 0.66 -62.82
CA ILE A 221 -32.27 0.28 -61.70
C ILE A 221 -32.66 1.48 -60.82
N GLU A 222 -32.20 2.71 -61.11
CA GLU A 222 -32.57 3.91 -60.36
C GLU A 222 -34.10 4.08 -60.20
N PRO A 223 -34.92 3.97 -61.27
CA PRO A 223 -36.35 4.23 -61.16
C PRO A 223 -37.03 3.24 -60.19
N VAL A 224 -36.64 1.96 -60.25
CA VAL A 224 -37.17 0.89 -59.41
C VAL A 224 -36.88 1.17 -57.93
N VAL A 225 -35.67 1.61 -57.61
CA VAL A 225 -35.26 1.91 -56.23
C VAL A 225 -35.97 3.15 -55.70
N ARG A 226 -36.02 4.23 -56.50
CA ARG A 226 -36.61 5.50 -56.07
C ARG A 226 -38.11 5.40 -55.89
N GLU A 227 -38.81 4.70 -56.78
CA GLU A 227 -40.24 4.44 -56.65
C GLU A 227 -40.54 3.51 -55.47
N GLY A 228 -39.79 2.41 -55.35
CA GLY A 228 -40.01 1.42 -54.29
C GLY A 228 -39.77 1.94 -52.87
N LEU A 229 -39.04 3.05 -52.72
CA LEU A 229 -38.70 3.69 -51.43
C LEU A 229 -39.29 5.09 -51.26
N ALA A 230 -40.18 5.55 -52.15
CA ALA A 230 -40.65 6.93 -52.20
C ALA A 230 -41.34 7.43 -50.90
N ASP A 231 -41.96 6.53 -50.15
CA ASP A 231 -42.69 6.75 -48.91
C ASP A 231 -41.89 6.33 -47.65
N LEU A 232 -40.59 6.06 -47.80
CA LEU A 232 -39.71 5.83 -46.65
C LEU A 232 -39.73 7.06 -45.73
N ALA A 233 -39.84 6.85 -44.42
CA ALA A 233 -39.90 7.92 -43.42
C ALA A 233 -38.74 7.82 -42.41
N PRO A 234 -37.49 8.13 -42.81
CA PRO A 234 -36.34 8.10 -41.91
C PRO A 234 -36.48 9.09 -40.75
N ARG A 235 -35.90 8.74 -39.60
CA ARG A 235 -36.00 9.50 -38.35
C ARG A 235 -34.63 9.92 -37.83
N ASP A 236 -34.63 10.79 -36.83
CA ASP A 236 -33.40 11.10 -36.10
C ASP A 236 -32.85 9.86 -35.39
N THR A 237 -31.52 9.77 -35.33
CA THR A 237 -30.84 8.63 -34.73
C THR A 237 -30.70 8.79 -33.22
N HIS A 238 -30.79 7.68 -32.48
CA HIS A 238 -30.45 7.65 -31.05
C HIS A 238 -28.98 7.30 -30.80
N THR A 239 -28.29 6.77 -31.83
CA THR A 239 -26.85 6.52 -31.84
C THR A 239 -26.23 7.08 -33.12
N ARG A 240 -24.95 7.45 -33.11
CA ARG A 240 -24.30 8.05 -34.28
C ARG A 240 -24.34 7.10 -35.49
N PHE A 241 -24.82 7.58 -36.63
CA PHE A 241 -24.72 6.87 -37.91
C PHE A 241 -23.63 7.52 -38.76
N VAL A 242 -22.63 6.74 -39.18
CA VAL A 242 -21.57 7.19 -40.08
C VAL A 242 -21.78 6.55 -41.44
N SER A 243 -21.99 7.38 -42.45
CA SER A 243 -22.25 6.96 -43.81
C SER A 243 -20.95 6.67 -44.54
N THR A 244 -20.91 5.57 -45.28
CA THR A 244 -19.86 5.25 -46.25
C THR A 244 -20.16 5.82 -47.64
N VAL A 245 -21.31 6.45 -47.85
CA VAL A 245 -21.53 7.27 -49.06
C VAL A 245 -20.79 8.60 -48.92
N THR A 246 -20.88 9.24 -47.75
CA THR A 246 -20.23 10.54 -47.49
C THR A 246 -18.87 10.42 -46.80
N GLY A 247 -18.58 9.31 -46.13
CA GLY A 247 -17.38 9.13 -45.31
C GLY A 247 -17.45 9.85 -43.96
N ASP A 248 -18.62 10.36 -43.55
CA ASP A 248 -18.83 11.20 -42.37
C ASP A 248 -20.18 10.88 -41.70
N THR A 249 -20.41 11.43 -40.51
CA THR A 249 -21.66 11.37 -39.78
C THR A 249 -22.79 12.00 -40.59
N LEU A 250 -23.93 11.31 -40.66
CA LEU A 250 -25.10 11.77 -41.40
C LEU A 250 -26.35 11.69 -40.51
N PRO A 251 -27.23 12.71 -40.48
CA PRO A 251 -28.48 12.63 -39.73
C PRO A 251 -29.39 11.56 -40.34
N GLY A 252 -30.09 10.81 -39.48
CA GLY A 252 -30.95 9.71 -39.94
C GLY A 252 -32.09 10.16 -40.85
N THR A 253 -32.60 11.38 -40.69
CA THR A 253 -33.61 11.99 -41.56
C THR A 253 -33.15 12.15 -43.02
N ALA A 254 -31.84 12.11 -43.30
CA ALA A 254 -31.29 12.17 -44.65
C ALA A 254 -31.24 10.82 -45.37
N LEU A 255 -31.63 9.70 -44.73
CA LEU A 255 -31.57 8.35 -45.31
C LEU A 255 -32.80 8.01 -46.18
N ASP A 256 -33.20 8.95 -47.02
CA ASP A 256 -34.37 8.85 -47.90
C ASP A 256 -34.12 7.97 -49.15
N ALA A 257 -35.11 7.87 -50.04
CA ALA A 257 -34.98 7.12 -51.30
C ALA A 257 -33.78 7.57 -52.16
N GLY A 258 -33.47 8.87 -52.17
CA GLY A 258 -32.33 9.42 -52.88
C GLY A 258 -31.01 8.99 -52.26
N TYR A 259 -30.92 8.94 -50.93
CA TYR A 259 -29.77 8.38 -50.24
C TYR A 259 -29.54 6.92 -50.59
N TRP A 260 -30.58 6.07 -50.54
CA TRP A 260 -30.42 4.65 -50.84
C TRP A 260 -30.04 4.39 -52.29
N TRP A 261 -30.50 5.23 -53.22
CA TRP A 261 -30.00 5.22 -54.60
C TRP A 261 -28.49 5.54 -54.65
N ARG A 262 -28.05 6.62 -53.99
CA ARG A 262 -26.61 6.95 -53.90
C ARG A 262 -25.81 5.83 -53.25
N ASN A 263 -26.33 5.18 -52.20
CA ASN A 263 -25.68 4.03 -51.57
C ASN A 263 -25.55 2.80 -52.51
N ILE A 264 -26.41 2.64 -53.52
CA ILE A 264 -26.28 1.60 -54.55
C ILE A 264 -25.25 2.01 -55.63
N ARG A 265 -25.25 3.29 -56.00
CA ARG A 265 -24.57 3.79 -57.20
C ARG A 265 -23.18 4.38 -56.95
N GLU A 266 -23.00 5.10 -55.86
CA GLU A 266 -21.75 5.81 -55.54
C GLU A 266 -20.74 4.87 -54.86
N PRO A 267 -19.43 5.17 -54.96
CA PRO A 267 -18.38 4.38 -54.34
C PRO A 267 -18.49 4.33 -52.81
N VAL A 268 -18.19 3.17 -52.23
CA VAL A 268 -18.16 2.97 -50.76
C VAL A 268 -16.88 3.57 -50.16
N ARG A 269 -17.00 4.67 -49.42
CA ARG A 269 -15.92 5.36 -48.69
C ARG A 269 -15.70 4.80 -47.28
N PHE A 270 -15.51 3.49 -47.18
CA PHE A 270 -15.39 2.80 -45.89
C PHE A 270 -14.14 3.20 -45.10
N GLY A 271 -13.00 3.40 -45.78
CA GLY A 271 -11.76 3.86 -45.15
C GLY A 271 -11.93 5.23 -44.49
N ASP A 272 -12.63 6.15 -45.16
CA ASP A 272 -12.93 7.49 -44.65
C ASP A 272 -13.85 7.41 -43.41
N ALA A 273 -14.91 6.59 -43.47
CA ALA A 273 -15.83 6.42 -42.35
C ALA A 273 -15.14 5.81 -41.11
N ILE A 274 -14.23 4.85 -41.28
CA ILE A 274 -13.45 4.29 -40.17
C ILE A 274 -12.45 5.31 -39.62
N ALA A 275 -11.81 6.10 -40.50
CA ALA A 275 -10.92 7.17 -40.07
C ALA A 275 -11.67 8.23 -39.25
N HIS A 276 -12.85 8.64 -39.71
CA HIS A 276 -13.74 9.55 -39.00
C HIS A 276 -14.07 9.04 -37.59
N LEU A 277 -14.46 7.77 -37.47
CA LEU A 277 -14.73 7.14 -36.16
C LEU A 277 -13.49 7.09 -35.26
N ALA A 278 -12.31 6.80 -35.83
CA ALA A 278 -11.06 6.75 -35.07
C ALA A 278 -10.65 8.14 -34.55
N ASP A 279 -10.81 9.17 -35.38
CA ASP A 279 -10.56 10.57 -35.04
C ASP A 279 -11.55 11.05 -33.94
N ASP A 280 -12.78 10.56 -33.97
CA ASP A 280 -13.82 10.75 -32.94
C ASP A 280 -13.68 9.86 -31.69
N ARG A 281 -12.51 9.27 -31.49
CA ARG A 281 -12.12 8.46 -30.33
C ARG A 281 -12.80 7.10 -30.18
N VAL A 282 -13.40 6.53 -31.22
CA VAL A 282 -13.79 5.11 -31.19
C VAL A 282 -12.54 4.23 -31.13
N ARG A 283 -12.56 3.22 -30.25
CA ARG A 283 -11.41 2.32 -30.02
C ARG A 283 -11.75 0.84 -30.23
N VAL A 284 -13.01 0.45 -30.04
CA VAL A 284 -13.43 -0.94 -30.23
C VAL A 284 -14.41 -1.02 -31.40
N PHE A 285 -14.01 -1.71 -32.47
CA PHE A 285 -14.82 -1.92 -33.66
C PHE A 285 -15.32 -3.35 -33.67
N ILE A 286 -16.62 -3.57 -33.45
CA ILE A 286 -17.21 -4.91 -33.46
C ILE A 286 -17.77 -5.18 -34.87
N GLU A 287 -17.15 -6.12 -35.59
CA GLU A 287 -17.58 -6.47 -36.94
C GLU A 287 -18.75 -7.45 -36.89
N ILE A 288 -19.94 -6.96 -37.24
CA ILE A 288 -21.20 -7.70 -37.24
C ILE A 288 -21.39 -8.37 -38.60
N ALA A 289 -21.09 -9.67 -38.63
CA ALA A 289 -21.10 -10.46 -39.86
C ALA A 289 -21.17 -11.97 -39.57
N PRO A 290 -21.73 -12.77 -40.49
CA PRO A 290 -21.58 -14.24 -40.47
C PRO A 290 -20.15 -14.71 -40.72
N HIS A 291 -19.28 -13.83 -41.24
CA HIS A 291 -17.84 -14.02 -41.38
C HIS A 291 -17.12 -12.68 -41.49
N SER A 292 -16.06 -12.47 -40.72
CA SER A 292 -15.26 -11.24 -40.78
C SER A 292 -14.45 -11.11 -42.08
N ILE A 293 -14.70 -10.03 -42.81
CA ILE A 293 -14.01 -9.63 -44.05
C ILE A 293 -13.45 -8.19 -43.99
N LEU A 294 -13.92 -7.35 -43.06
CA LEU A 294 -13.54 -5.94 -42.94
C LEU A 294 -12.36 -5.70 -41.99
N ARG A 295 -11.99 -6.71 -41.19
CA ARG A 295 -10.92 -6.62 -40.19
C ARG A 295 -9.59 -6.06 -40.72
N THR A 296 -9.19 -6.45 -41.92
CA THR A 296 -7.95 -5.95 -42.52
C THR A 296 -8.04 -4.45 -42.82
N TYR A 297 -9.16 -4.01 -43.41
CA TYR A 297 -9.39 -2.61 -43.76
C TYR A 297 -9.43 -1.71 -42.53
N VAL A 298 -10.14 -2.12 -41.48
CA VAL A 298 -10.18 -1.36 -40.21
C VAL A 298 -8.77 -1.21 -39.63
N LYS A 299 -7.98 -2.29 -39.61
CA LYS A 299 -6.59 -2.25 -39.11
C LYS A 299 -5.68 -1.35 -39.93
N GLN A 300 -5.78 -1.39 -41.26
CA GLN A 300 -4.99 -0.54 -42.15
C GLN A 300 -5.30 0.94 -41.91
N THR A 301 -6.59 1.28 -41.80
CA THR A 301 -7.02 2.66 -41.50
C THR A 301 -6.54 3.13 -40.13
N LEU A 302 -6.67 2.31 -39.08
CA LEU A 302 -6.19 2.66 -37.74
C LEU A 302 -4.66 2.84 -37.71
N ALA A 303 -3.92 1.97 -38.40
CA ALA A 303 -2.47 2.07 -38.50
C ALA A 303 -2.03 3.36 -39.22
N ALA A 304 -2.69 3.71 -40.33
CA ALA A 304 -2.41 4.95 -41.07
C ALA A 304 -2.70 6.22 -40.24
N ARG A 305 -3.67 6.16 -39.32
CA ARG A 305 -3.98 7.25 -38.38
C ARG A 305 -3.13 7.23 -37.10
N VAL A 306 -2.31 6.21 -36.89
CA VAL A 306 -1.59 5.97 -35.62
C VAL A 306 -2.57 5.97 -34.43
N ALA A 307 -3.80 5.52 -34.68
CA ALA A 307 -4.86 5.50 -33.68
C ALA A 307 -4.83 4.16 -32.93
N PRO A 308 -4.86 4.17 -31.59
CA PRO A 308 -5.07 2.94 -30.84
C PRO A 308 -6.48 2.41 -31.14
N GLY A 309 -6.61 1.11 -31.39
CA GLY A 309 -7.90 0.52 -31.70
C GLY A 309 -7.82 -0.97 -31.97
N VAL A 310 -8.92 -1.67 -31.76
CA VAL A 310 -9.05 -3.09 -32.08
C VAL A 310 -10.34 -3.36 -32.85
N VAL A 311 -10.28 -4.39 -33.68
CA VAL A 311 -11.44 -4.93 -34.38
C VAL A 311 -11.73 -6.34 -33.88
N VAL A 312 -12.96 -6.56 -33.41
CA VAL A 312 -13.45 -7.80 -32.81
C VAL A 312 -14.46 -8.44 -33.77
N PRO A 313 -14.15 -9.60 -34.37
CA PRO A 313 -15.10 -10.30 -35.22
C PRO A 313 -16.20 -10.98 -34.38
N THR A 314 -17.45 -10.95 -34.86
CA THR A 314 -18.56 -11.65 -34.20
C THR A 314 -18.57 -13.13 -34.52
N LEU A 315 -18.73 -13.51 -35.80
CA LEU A 315 -18.73 -14.91 -36.24
C LEU A 315 -17.63 -15.18 -37.29
N LYS A 316 -17.38 -16.46 -37.54
CA LYS A 316 -16.49 -16.94 -38.60
C LYS A 316 -17.20 -18.02 -39.41
N ARG A 317 -16.85 -18.14 -40.70
CA ARG A 317 -17.31 -19.22 -41.58
C ARG A 317 -17.20 -20.58 -40.88
N GLN A 318 -18.30 -21.36 -40.89
CA GLN A 318 -18.44 -22.67 -40.22
C GLN A 318 -18.30 -22.65 -38.68
N HIS A 319 -18.31 -21.46 -38.07
CA HIS A 319 -18.19 -21.26 -36.62
C HIS A 319 -19.19 -20.17 -36.20
N ASP A 320 -20.47 -20.51 -36.30
CA ASP A 320 -21.64 -19.69 -35.97
C ASP A 320 -22.35 -20.20 -34.70
N SER A 321 -21.59 -20.64 -33.69
CA SER A 321 -22.16 -21.07 -32.41
C SER A 321 -22.45 -19.90 -31.47
N ALA A 322 -23.33 -20.11 -30.50
CA ALA A 322 -23.54 -19.17 -29.40
C ALA A 322 -22.24 -18.93 -28.60
N GLU A 323 -21.40 -19.96 -28.48
CA GLU A 323 -20.07 -19.87 -27.85
C GLU A 323 -19.14 -18.91 -28.59
N MET A 324 -19.12 -18.93 -29.93
CA MET A 324 -18.29 -18.01 -30.73
C MET A 324 -18.71 -16.55 -30.49
N LEU A 325 -20.02 -16.30 -30.44
CA LEU A 325 -20.55 -14.97 -30.17
C LEU A 325 -20.28 -14.52 -28.73
N ALA A 326 -20.38 -15.44 -27.76
CA ALA A 326 -19.98 -15.18 -26.37
C ALA A 326 -18.48 -14.84 -26.26
N HIS A 327 -17.63 -15.54 -27.00
CA HIS A 327 -16.20 -15.22 -27.08
C HIS A 327 -15.97 -13.81 -27.67
N ALA A 328 -16.74 -13.39 -28.68
CA ALA A 328 -16.67 -12.04 -29.22
C ALA A 328 -17.05 -10.97 -28.17
N ILE A 329 -18.09 -11.21 -27.38
CA ILE A 329 -18.51 -10.33 -26.27
C ILE A 329 -17.41 -10.22 -25.21
N LEU A 330 -16.87 -11.35 -24.76
CA LEU A 330 -15.77 -11.37 -23.78
C LEU A 330 -14.50 -10.71 -24.34
N SER A 331 -14.25 -10.87 -25.64
CA SER A 331 -13.14 -10.19 -26.32
C SER A 331 -13.32 -8.68 -26.34
N ALA A 332 -14.52 -8.18 -26.66
CA ALA A 332 -14.81 -6.75 -26.59
C ALA A 332 -14.60 -6.21 -25.16
N LEU A 333 -15.14 -6.91 -24.15
CA LEU A 333 -14.96 -6.56 -22.73
C LEU A 333 -13.49 -6.50 -22.32
N ALA A 334 -12.69 -7.52 -22.68
CA ALA A 334 -11.27 -7.58 -22.33
C ALA A 334 -10.43 -6.49 -23.01
N HIS A 335 -10.91 -5.92 -24.13
CA HIS A 335 -10.30 -4.76 -24.77
C HIS A 335 -10.78 -3.41 -24.21
N GLY A 336 -11.70 -3.42 -23.24
CA GLY A 336 -12.19 -2.23 -22.54
C GLY A 336 -13.52 -1.66 -23.07
N ALA A 337 -14.26 -2.40 -23.89
CA ALA A 337 -15.57 -1.97 -24.38
C ALA A 337 -16.52 -1.61 -23.23
N ARG A 338 -17.34 -0.59 -23.44
CA ARG A 338 -18.43 -0.22 -22.53
C ARG A 338 -19.51 -1.31 -22.51
N VAL A 339 -19.79 -1.84 -21.32
CA VAL A 339 -20.81 -2.90 -21.12
C VAL A 339 -21.77 -2.54 -19.99
N ASP A 340 -23.04 -2.84 -20.21
CA ASP A 340 -24.08 -2.89 -19.19
C ASP A 340 -23.91 -4.17 -18.34
N LEU A 341 -23.31 -4.00 -17.16
CA LEU A 341 -23.00 -5.13 -16.29
C LEU A 341 -24.24 -5.83 -15.76
N ASP A 342 -25.34 -5.11 -15.54
CA ASP A 342 -26.60 -5.69 -15.05
C ASP A 342 -27.22 -6.65 -16.07
N ARG A 343 -26.99 -6.39 -17.37
CA ARG A 343 -27.40 -7.30 -18.46
C ARG A 343 -26.40 -8.45 -18.68
N LEU A 344 -25.10 -8.16 -18.62
CA LEU A 344 -24.06 -9.16 -18.88
C LEU A 344 -23.98 -10.21 -17.76
N VAL A 345 -24.06 -9.75 -16.51
CA VAL A 345 -24.00 -10.56 -15.29
C VAL A 345 -25.19 -10.16 -14.42
N PRO A 346 -26.39 -10.71 -14.69
CA PRO A 346 -27.58 -10.46 -13.87
C PRO A 346 -27.32 -10.76 -12.39
N ASP A 347 -28.06 -10.12 -11.50
CA ASP A 347 -27.94 -10.30 -10.05
C ASP A 347 -28.28 -11.74 -9.63
N VAL A 348 -27.24 -12.58 -9.64
CA VAL A 348 -27.24 -13.99 -9.24
C VAL A 348 -26.24 -14.19 -8.11
N PRO A 349 -26.39 -15.23 -7.27
CA PRO A 349 -25.45 -15.47 -6.17
C PRO A 349 -23.98 -15.48 -6.63
N HIS A 350 -23.18 -14.55 -6.10
CA HIS A 350 -21.78 -14.42 -6.48
C HIS A 350 -20.92 -15.53 -5.88
N ALA A 351 -20.03 -16.12 -6.70
CA ALA A 351 -18.97 -17.01 -6.22
C ALA A 351 -17.82 -16.20 -5.64
N ALA A 352 -17.24 -16.66 -4.53
CA ALA A 352 -16.01 -16.08 -4.00
C ALA A 352 -14.82 -16.44 -4.91
N LEU A 353 -14.26 -15.45 -5.59
CA LEU A 353 -13.05 -15.60 -6.40
C LEU A 353 -11.79 -15.32 -5.55
N PRO A 354 -10.63 -15.90 -5.90
CA PRO A 354 -9.36 -15.49 -5.30
C PRO A 354 -9.18 -13.98 -5.38
N THR A 355 -8.66 -13.36 -4.32
CA THR A 355 -8.38 -11.92 -4.28
C THR A 355 -7.29 -11.55 -5.28
N TYR A 356 -7.20 -10.26 -5.65
CA TYR A 356 -6.16 -9.73 -6.54
C TYR A 356 -4.76 -10.23 -6.13
N PRO A 357 -4.03 -10.91 -7.02
CA PRO A 357 -2.71 -11.43 -6.71
C PRO A 357 -1.69 -10.29 -6.74
N TRP A 358 -1.58 -9.56 -5.62
CA TRP A 358 -0.60 -8.48 -5.46
C TRP A 358 0.80 -8.92 -5.88
N GLN A 359 1.47 -8.08 -6.67
CA GLN A 359 2.90 -8.17 -6.91
C GLN A 359 3.62 -7.92 -5.58
N ARG A 360 3.95 -9.00 -4.86
CA ARG A 360 4.52 -9.00 -3.50
C ARG A 360 5.97 -8.50 -3.46
N GLU A 361 6.22 -7.31 -4.02
CA GLU A 361 7.52 -6.65 -3.98
C GLU A 361 7.76 -5.98 -2.63
N ARG A 362 9.00 -6.10 -2.14
CA ARG A 362 9.37 -5.65 -0.79
C ARG A 362 9.91 -4.21 -0.85
N TYR A 363 9.07 -3.24 -0.47
CA TYR A 363 9.47 -1.83 -0.32
C TYR A 363 9.66 -1.47 1.16
N TRP A 364 10.87 -1.68 1.70
CA TRP A 364 11.23 -1.35 3.09
C TRP A 364 12.43 -0.40 3.13
N LEU A 365 12.42 0.56 4.06
CA LEU A 365 13.60 1.36 4.37
C LEU A 365 14.64 0.47 5.05
N VAL A 366 15.79 0.26 4.41
CA VAL A 366 16.90 -0.50 4.98
C VAL A 366 17.75 0.45 5.83
N PRO A 367 17.95 0.20 7.13
CA PRO A 367 18.87 0.97 7.95
C PRO A 367 20.29 0.91 7.34
N SER A 368 20.96 2.05 7.18
CA SER A 368 22.36 2.06 6.79
C SER A 368 23.26 1.77 8.00
N VAL A 369 24.46 1.24 7.75
CA VAL A 369 25.48 1.01 8.80
C VAL A 369 25.94 2.31 9.47
N GLU A 370 25.70 3.45 8.82
CA GLU A 370 26.03 4.80 9.33
C GLU A 370 24.81 5.49 9.97
N GLY A 371 23.63 4.87 9.94
CA GLY A 371 22.42 5.44 10.50
C GLY A 371 22.40 5.32 12.02
N TYR A 372 21.96 6.37 12.72
CA TYR A 372 21.85 6.39 14.19
C TYR A 372 20.87 5.36 14.80
N GLY A 373 20.19 4.56 13.97
CA GLY A 373 19.30 3.50 14.44
C GLY A 373 18.15 4.03 15.30
N LEU A 374 17.64 5.24 15.05
CA LEU A 374 16.66 5.92 15.91
C LEU A 374 15.36 5.12 16.11
N VAL A 375 14.99 4.28 15.15
CA VAL A 375 13.83 3.37 15.23
C VAL A 375 14.14 2.11 16.03
N ASN A 376 15.37 1.60 15.95
CA ASN A 376 15.82 0.36 16.60
C ASN A 376 16.98 0.65 17.56
N ARG A 377 16.83 1.64 18.45
CA ARG A 377 17.90 2.02 19.37
C ARG A 377 18.18 0.86 20.31
N ARG A 378 19.45 0.53 20.49
CA ARG A 378 19.90 -0.47 21.46
C ARG A 378 20.16 0.21 22.80
N VAL A 379 19.62 -0.35 23.88
CA VAL A 379 19.94 0.07 25.25
C VAL A 379 21.37 -0.37 25.56
N ASP A 380 22.24 0.56 25.95
CA ASP A 380 23.63 0.28 26.30
C ASP A 380 23.75 -0.28 27.73
N HIS A 381 22.95 0.25 28.65
CA HIS A 381 22.95 -0.15 30.06
C HIS A 381 21.60 0.16 30.71
N PRO A 382 21.06 -0.69 31.63
CA PRO A 382 19.74 -0.49 32.23
C PRO A 382 19.51 0.87 32.89
N LEU A 383 20.56 1.49 33.44
CA LEU A 383 20.46 2.84 34.04
C LEU A 383 20.92 3.98 33.12
N LEU A 384 21.89 3.76 32.23
CA LEU A 384 22.35 4.83 31.33
C LEU A 384 21.40 5.03 30.15
N GLY A 385 20.72 3.97 29.71
CA GLY A 385 19.79 4.02 28.59
C GLY A 385 20.53 3.98 27.25
N TYR A 386 20.29 4.98 26.41
CA TYR A 386 20.77 5.00 25.03
C TYR A 386 21.88 6.02 24.83
N ARG A 387 22.91 5.66 24.06
CA ARG A 387 23.94 6.61 23.63
C ARG A 387 23.34 7.75 22.81
N LEU A 388 23.78 8.97 23.10
CA LEU A 388 23.49 10.19 22.34
C LEU A 388 24.66 10.57 21.44
N HIS A 389 24.67 10.12 20.19
CA HIS A 389 25.79 10.33 19.26
C HIS A 389 26.03 11.80 18.90
N GLU A 390 24.99 12.65 18.99
CA GLU A 390 25.07 14.10 18.72
C GLU A 390 25.60 14.92 19.92
N HIS A 391 25.79 14.28 21.08
CA HIS A 391 26.30 14.93 22.29
C HIS A 391 27.69 14.38 22.68
N ALA A 392 28.54 15.25 23.25
CA ALA A 392 29.80 14.86 23.87
C ALA A 392 29.54 13.75 24.90
N PHE A 393 30.22 12.61 24.74
CA PHE A 393 30.03 11.31 25.41
C PHE A 393 28.92 11.26 26.49
N ALA A 394 27.68 11.07 26.04
CA ALA A 394 26.48 11.10 26.87
C ALA A 394 25.46 9.99 26.57
N TRP A 395 24.63 9.72 27.57
CA TRP A 395 23.47 8.83 27.47
C TRP A 395 22.22 9.47 28.05
N GLU A 396 21.08 8.98 27.58
CA GLU A 396 19.79 9.36 28.13
C GLU A 396 18.92 8.13 28.39
N ASN A 397 18.26 8.15 29.54
CA ASN A 397 17.32 7.13 29.94
C ASN A 397 16.07 7.74 30.57
N GLN A 398 14.96 7.03 30.43
CA GLN A 398 13.80 7.29 31.27
C GLN A 398 13.78 6.23 32.37
N LEU A 399 13.82 6.70 33.61
CA LEU A 399 13.78 5.85 34.77
C LEU A 399 12.53 6.14 35.60
N ASP A 400 11.90 5.06 36.04
CA ASP A 400 10.83 5.02 37.01
C ASP A 400 10.75 3.60 37.62
N PRO A 401 10.06 3.43 38.75
CA PRO A 401 9.90 2.12 39.37
C PRO A 401 9.09 1.10 38.54
N GLN A 402 8.42 1.49 37.45
CA GLN A 402 7.75 0.52 36.56
C GLN A 402 8.76 -0.06 35.55
N ARG A 403 9.64 0.78 35.02
CA ARG A 403 10.69 0.40 34.06
C ARG A 403 11.84 -0.34 34.72
N VAL A 404 12.18 0.02 35.96
CA VAL A 404 13.21 -0.65 36.76
C VAL A 404 12.59 -1.05 38.11
N PRO A 405 11.89 -2.22 38.17
CA PRO A 405 11.07 -2.61 39.33
C PRO A 405 11.78 -2.56 40.69
N MET A 406 13.08 -2.90 40.74
CA MET A 406 13.84 -2.84 42.00
C MET A 406 13.84 -1.46 42.64
N LEU A 407 13.72 -0.36 41.86
CA LEU A 407 13.74 0.98 42.41
C LEU A 407 12.59 1.24 43.38
N ALA A 408 11.45 0.55 43.22
CA ALA A 408 10.30 0.66 44.14
C ALA A 408 10.65 0.29 45.59
N ASP A 409 11.68 -0.54 45.77
CA ASP A 409 12.08 -1.08 47.07
C ASP A 409 13.12 -0.20 47.79
N HIS A 410 13.58 0.89 47.19
CA HIS A 410 14.47 1.84 47.88
C HIS A 410 13.65 3.02 48.45
N VAL A 411 13.00 2.78 49.58
CA VAL A 411 12.10 3.75 50.23
C VAL A 411 12.78 4.47 51.38
N VAL A 412 12.83 5.80 51.30
CA VAL A 412 13.37 6.71 52.30
C VAL A 412 12.27 7.68 52.72
N ASP A 413 11.89 7.68 54.00
CA ASP A 413 10.82 8.52 54.56
C ASP A 413 9.48 8.40 53.82
N GLY A 414 9.13 7.18 53.40
CA GLY A 414 7.91 6.89 52.65
C GLY A 414 7.95 7.24 51.15
N GLY A 415 9.01 7.91 50.68
CA GLY A 415 9.22 8.22 49.26
C GLY A 415 10.18 7.23 48.58
N VAL A 416 9.91 6.92 47.30
CA VAL A 416 10.81 6.08 46.49
C VAL A 416 11.97 6.93 46.00
N ALA A 417 13.16 6.73 46.55
CA ALA A 417 14.36 7.49 46.23
C ALA A 417 15.27 6.68 45.30
N PHE A 418 15.91 7.33 44.33
CA PHE A 418 16.97 6.69 43.56
C PHE A 418 18.18 6.45 44.47
N PRO A 419 18.71 5.21 44.55
CA PRO A 419 19.78 4.88 45.49
C PRO A 419 21.08 5.59 45.13
N GLY A 420 21.84 6.02 46.13
CA GLY A 420 23.18 6.59 45.92
C GLY A 420 24.11 5.62 45.17
N ALA A 421 23.96 4.34 45.45
CA ALA A 421 24.63 3.25 44.73
C ALA A 421 24.31 3.20 43.22
N GLY A 422 23.10 3.60 42.82
CA GLY A 422 22.72 3.65 41.41
C GLY A 422 23.53 4.67 40.62
N TYR A 423 23.90 5.81 41.24
CA TYR A 423 24.76 6.80 40.58
C TYR A 423 26.19 6.31 40.41
N VAL A 424 26.69 5.53 41.37
CA VAL A 424 28.02 4.91 41.26
C VAL A 424 28.02 3.88 40.14
N GLU A 425 27.00 3.03 40.07
CA GLU A 425 26.85 2.06 38.98
C GLU A 425 26.78 2.73 37.61
N MET A 426 26.03 3.83 37.48
CA MET A 426 26.03 4.65 36.25
C MET A 426 27.44 5.14 35.90
N ALA A 427 28.19 5.64 36.88
CA ALA A 427 29.55 6.13 36.65
C ALA A 427 30.53 5.02 36.28
N LEU A 428 30.47 3.85 36.92
CA LEU A 428 31.30 2.69 36.60
C LEU A 428 30.99 2.17 35.19
N ALA A 429 29.71 2.00 34.85
CA ALA A 429 29.28 1.54 33.53
C ALA A 429 29.70 2.53 32.43
N ALA A 430 29.59 3.83 32.69
CA ALA A 430 30.03 4.88 31.78
C ALA A 430 31.56 4.90 31.63
N ALA A 431 32.33 4.76 32.72
CA ALA A 431 33.79 4.67 32.69
C ALA A 431 34.28 3.49 31.84
N ARG A 432 33.68 2.31 32.03
CA ARG A 432 34.05 1.11 31.27
C ARG A 432 33.87 1.33 29.77
N THR A 433 32.75 1.94 29.38
CA THR A 433 32.46 2.24 27.98
C THR A 433 33.35 3.37 27.44
N PHE A 434 33.67 4.37 28.27
CA PHE A 434 34.47 5.53 27.87
C PHE A 434 35.95 5.20 27.68
N PHE A 435 36.55 4.43 28.60
CA PHE A 435 37.96 4.05 28.54
C PHE A 435 38.20 2.70 27.82
N GLY A 436 37.18 1.86 27.68
CA GLY A 436 37.32 0.52 27.09
C GLY A 436 38.07 -0.48 27.96
N THR A 437 38.14 -0.25 29.28
CA THR A 437 38.89 -1.08 30.25
C THR A 437 37.96 -1.98 31.07
N PRO A 438 38.39 -3.20 31.46
CA PRO A 438 37.57 -4.11 32.26
C PRO A 438 37.44 -3.68 33.73
N ASP A 439 38.45 -2.98 34.25
CA ASP A 439 38.51 -2.40 35.59
C ASP A 439 38.48 -0.87 35.49
N VAL A 440 37.88 -0.25 36.50
CA VAL A 440 37.61 1.20 36.48
C VAL A 440 37.67 1.79 37.88
N ALA A 441 38.06 3.06 37.96
CA ALA A 441 37.99 3.83 39.19
C ALA A 441 37.24 5.15 38.97
N VAL A 442 36.55 5.61 40.00
CA VAL A 442 35.77 6.86 40.01
C VAL A 442 36.11 7.61 41.29
N GLU A 443 36.28 8.93 41.18
CA GLU A 443 36.57 9.81 42.31
C GLU A 443 35.55 10.92 42.45
N ASN A 444 35.41 11.39 43.69
CA ASN A 444 34.64 12.56 44.08
C ASN A 444 33.19 12.52 43.56
N VAL A 445 32.53 11.37 43.66
CA VAL A 445 31.10 11.25 43.37
C VAL A 445 30.34 12.03 44.44
N GLU A 446 29.88 13.22 44.10
CA GLU A 446 29.14 14.13 44.96
C GLU A 446 27.66 14.13 44.57
N ILE A 447 26.80 13.68 45.50
CA ILE A 447 25.35 13.70 45.31
C ILE A 447 24.85 15.05 45.84
N ARG A 448 24.56 15.96 44.91
CA ARG A 448 24.08 17.31 45.21
C ARG A 448 22.59 17.33 45.49
N MET A 449 21.83 16.63 44.65
CA MET A 449 20.39 16.52 44.79
C MET A 449 19.92 15.09 44.53
N PRO A 450 19.43 14.37 45.56
CA PRO A 450 18.87 13.04 45.37
C PRO A 450 17.58 13.11 44.52
N VAL A 451 17.32 12.07 43.74
CA VAL A 451 16.11 11.96 42.91
C VAL A 451 15.08 11.17 43.70
N VAL A 452 13.88 11.73 43.81
CA VAL A 452 12.70 11.05 44.38
C VAL A 452 11.67 10.89 43.27
N PHE A 453 11.16 9.67 43.12
CA PHE A 453 10.11 9.37 42.14
C PHE A 453 8.74 9.70 42.72
N GLN A 454 7.94 10.40 41.93
CA GLN A 454 6.52 10.57 42.22
C GLN A 454 5.73 9.43 41.56
N PRO A 455 4.61 8.99 42.17
CA PRO A 455 3.77 7.96 41.57
C PRO A 455 3.41 8.31 40.12
N GLN A 456 3.58 7.35 39.21
CA GLN A 456 3.26 7.48 37.77
C GLN A 456 4.06 8.54 37.00
N HIS A 457 5.12 9.12 37.58
CA HIS A 457 5.97 10.10 36.92
C HIS A 457 7.38 9.56 36.69
N ALA A 458 7.77 9.52 35.44
CA ALA A 458 9.12 9.14 35.06
C ALA A 458 10.06 10.33 34.99
N LYS A 459 11.30 10.11 35.39
CA LYS A 459 12.39 11.07 35.27
C LYS A 459 13.21 10.75 34.05
N LEU A 460 13.57 11.79 33.29
CA LEU A 460 14.59 11.70 32.27
C LEU A 460 15.94 11.92 32.95
N PHE A 461 16.84 10.97 32.80
CA PHE A 461 18.21 11.01 33.28
C PHE A 461 19.14 11.25 32.11
N ARG A 462 20.09 12.15 32.30
CA ARG A 462 21.19 12.39 31.37
C ARG A 462 22.50 12.21 32.10
N PHE A 463 23.34 11.33 31.57
CA PHE A 463 24.73 11.17 32.01
C PHE A 463 25.62 11.76 30.93
N SER A 464 26.52 12.68 31.29
CA SER A 464 27.41 13.34 30.33
C SER A 464 28.85 13.32 30.85
N ILE A 465 29.82 13.12 29.95
CA ILE A 465 31.25 13.19 30.26
C ILE A 465 31.87 14.38 29.51
N ASP A 466 32.57 15.24 30.24
CA ASP A 466 33.54 16.14 29.62
C ASP A 466 34.79 15.32 29.27
N VAL A 467 34.92 15.01 27.98
CA VAL A 467 35.97 14.15 27.44
C VAL A 467 37.40 14.66 27.69
N ARG A 468 37.60 15.95 27.98
CA ARG A 468 38.92 16.53 28.22
C ARG A 468 39.38 16.34 29.67
N THR A 469 38.43 16.33 30.60
CA THR A 469 38.71 16.28 32.04
C THR A 469 38.33 14.96 32.69
N ALA A 470 37.64 14.09 31.94
CA ALA A 470 36.96 12.90 32.43
C ALA A 470 36.01 13.18 33.62
N SER A 471 35.56 14.43 33.77
CA SER A 471 34.51 14.77 34.72
C SER A 471 33.16 14.36 34.14
N PHE A 472 32.26 13.92 35.02
CA PHE A 472 30.91 13.55 34.61
C PHE A 472 29.85 14.29 35.41
N THR A 473 28.70 14.45 34.80
CA THR A 473 27.47 14.93 35.45
C THR A 473 26.35 13.92 35.25
N ILE A 474 25.48 13.84 36.26
CA ILE A 474 24.17 13.19 36.15
C ILE A 474 23.12 14.25 36.41
N GLU A 475 22.25 14.44 35.44
CA GLU A 475 21.20 15.46 35.49
C GLU A 475 19.84 14.83 35.29
N THR A 476 18.81 15.42 35.90
CA THR A 476 17.43 14.95 35.74
C THR A 476 16.43 16.07 35.52
N ARG A 477 15.36 15.73 34.81
CA ARG A 477 14.13 16.51 34.69
C ARG A 477 12.93 15.60 34.51
N ASP A 478 11.73 16.14 34.55
CA ASP A 478 10.53 15.36 34.25
C ASP A 478 10.46 15.02 32.75
N ARG A 479 10.07 13.78 32.42
CA ARG A 479 10.13 13.21 31.06
C ARG A 479 9.45 14.07 29.98
N MET A 480 8.43 14.85 30.35
CA MET A 480 7.62 15.66 29.43
C MET A 480 7.72 17.16 29.73
N SER A 481 8.77 17.58 30.44
CA SER A 481 8.97 18.97 30.82
C SER A 481 10.10 19.62 30.03
N ASP A 482 9.88 20.85 29.60
CA ASP A 482 10.91 21.74 29.05
C ASP A 482 11.65 22.53 30.14
N ALA A 483 11.41 22.21 31.42
CA ALA A 483 12.15 22.80 32.52
C ALA A 483 13.67 22.53 32.38
N PRO A 484 14.51 23.43 32.93
CA PRO A 484 15.95 23.22 33.00
C PRO A 484 16.30 21.89 33.66
N TRP A 485 17.40 21.29 33.22
CA TRP A 485 17.98 20.12 33.85
C TRP A 485 18.46 20.45 35.25
N ASN A 486 18.21 19.54 36.19
CA ASN A 486 18.73 19.66 37.53
C ASN A 486 20.02 18.87 37.66
N LEU A 487 21.09 19.49 38.16
CA LEU A 487 22.35 18.80 38.43
C LEU A 487 22.23 17.95 39.71
N ASN A 488 22.19 16.62 39.55
CA ASN A 488 22.06 15.68 40.65
C ASN A 488 23.40 15.22 41.19
N VAL A 489 24.33 14.87 40.29
CA VAL A 489 25.62 14.28 40.66
C VAL A 489 26.74 14.87 39.81
N THR A 490 27.90 15.06 40.44
CA THR A 490 29.17 15.33 39.77
C THR A 490 30.22 14.32 40.21
N GLY A 491 31.20 14.04 39.36
CA GLY A 491 32.37 13.28 39.75
C GLY A 491 33.42 13.23 38.64
N ARG A 492 34.43 12.39 38.82
CA ARG A 492 35.50 12.19 37.83
C ARG A 492 35.79 10.71 37.62
N LEU A 493 35.91 10.30 36.37
CA LEU A 493 36.30 8.95 35.97
C LEU A 493 37.83 8.91 35.87
N LEU A 494 38.44 7.79 36.25
CA LEU A 494 39.87 7.57 36.14
C LEU A 494 40.16 6.44 35.14
N GLU A 495 40.95 6.74 34.12
CA GLU A 495 41.41 5.76 33.12
C GLU A 495 42.38 4.74 33.72
N SER A 496 43.24 5.20 34.62
CA SER A 496 44.26 4.40 35.29
C SER A 496 44.39 4.80 36.76
N GLY A 497 44.94 3.89 37.55
CA GLY A 497 45.19 4.10 38.98
C GLY A 497 44.21 3.40 39.89
N ASN A 498 43.51 2.35 39.44
CA ASN A 498 42.81 1.42 40.32
C ASN A 498 43.77 0.94 41.42
N THR A 499 43.37 1.08 42.68
CA THR A 499 44.21 0.68 43.82
C THR A 499 44.06 -0.79 44.20
N LEU A 500 43.14 -1.49 43.54
CA LEU A 500 42.94 -2.92 43.70
C LEU A 500 43.63 -3.69 42.58
N ASP A 501 44.09 -4.89 42.90
CA ASP A 501 44.53 -5.94 41.99
C ASP A 501 43.80 -7.26 42.30
N ALA A 502 44.01 -8.27 41.45
CA ALA A 502 43.38 -9.58 41.61
C ALA A 502 43.72 -10.29 42.95
N ASP A 503 44.76 -9.83 43.65
CA ASP A 503 45.21 -10.41 44.91
C ASP A 503 44.79 -9.63 46.16
N SER A 504 44.14 -8.49 45.97
CA SER A 504 43.67 -7.61 47.03
C SER A 504 42.68 -8.33 47.95
N THR A 505 43.01 -8.39 49.24
CA THR A 505 42.21 -9.05 50.29
C THR A 505 41.94 -8.09 51.44
N PRO A 506 40.83 -8.25 52.19
CA PRO A 506 40.58 -7.49 53.41
C PRO A 506 41.57 -7.91 54.51
N ASP A 507 41.73 -7.08 55.55
CA ASP A 507 42.56 -7.41 56.70
C ASP A 507 42.04 -8.69 57.40
N ALA A 508 42.82 -9.78 57.29
CA ALA A 508 42.46 -11.09 57.82
C ALA A 508 42.25 -11.09 59.34
N SER A 509 42.97 -10.24 60.09
CA SER A 509 42.83 -10.15 61.55
C SER A 509 41.49 -9.55 61.94
N VAL A 510 41.02 -8.54 61.21
CA VAL A 510 39.72 -7.89 61.40
C VAL A 510 38.59 -8.87 61.06
N VAL A 511 38.70 -9.57 59.93
CA VAL A 511 37.71 -10.56 59.49
C VAL A 511 37.58 -11.69 60.52
N ALA A 512 38.70 -12.27 60.96
CA ALA A 512 38.70 -13.33 61.98
C ALA A 512 38.10 -12.86 63.31
N HIS A 513 38.42 -11.64 63.74
CA HIS A 513 37.85 -11.05 64.95
C HIS A 513 36.33 -10.89 64.84
N LEU A 514 35.82 -10.34 63.74
CA LEU A 514 34.38 -10.19 63.50
C LEU A 514 33.68 -11.55 63.45
N GLN A 515 34.28 -12.56 62.81
CA GLN A 515 33.73 -13.92 62.76
C GLN A 515 33.57 -14.57 64.14
N SER A 516 34.38 -14.17 65.13
CA SER A 516 34.26 -14.62 66.53
C SER A 516 33.09 -13.99 67.30
N ARG A 517 32.46 -12.93 66.76
CA ARG A 517 31.34 -12.23 67.41
C ARG A 517 30.00 -12.93 67.12
N PRO A 518 28.98 -12.78 67.99
CA PRO A 518 27.64 -13.28 67.71
C PRO A 518 27.06 -12.65 66.44
N ALA A 519 26.38 -13.46 65.63
CA ALA A 519 25.71 -12.99 64.43
C ALA A 519 24.36 -12.34 64.76
N LEU A 520 24.10 -11.19 64.16
CA LEU A 520 22.79 -10.55 64.07
C LEU A 520 22.10 -11.04 62.79
N SER A 521 20.79 -11.26 62.86
CA SER A 521 19.98 -11.57 61.66
C SER A 521 19.82 -10.32 60.79
N GLY A 522 19.79 -10.51 59.47
CA GLY A 522 19.39 -9.48 58.51
C GLY A 522 18.01 -8.90 58.83
N ASP A 523 17.05 -9.71 59.26
CA ASP A 523 15.71 -9.23 59.63
C ASP A 523 15.75 -8.22 60.79
N ALA A 524 16.64 -8.43 61.76
CA ALA A 524 16.82 -7.50 62.87
C ALA A 524 17.45 -6.18 62.40
N LEU A 525 18.40 -6.23 61.47
CA LEU A 525 18.94 -5.04 60.82
C LEU A 525 17.84 -4.24 60.12
N TYR A 526 17.06 -4.89 59.25
CA TYR A 526 16.02 -4.21 58.45
C TYR A 526 14.84 -3.71 59.29
N ALA A 527 14.50 -4.37 60.40
CA ALA A 527 13.58 -3.83 61.39
C ALA A 527 14.12 -2.54 62.02
N GLY A 528 15.42 -2.52 62.34
CA GLY A 528 16.13 -1.33 62.86
C GLY A 528 16.15 -0.18 61.86
N THR A 529 16.45 -0.43 60.57
CA THR A 529 16.44 0.63 59.54
C THR A 529 15.03 1.19 59.32
N THR A 530 14.00 0.34 59.35
CA THR A 530 12.60 0.77 59.23
C THR A 530 12.21 1.71 60.37
N ALA A 531 12.67 1.44 61.60
CA ALA A 531 12.39 2.28 62.76
C ALA A 531 13.00 3.69 62.69
N ILE A 532 13.99 3.92 61.81
CA ILE A 532 14.62 5.22 61.57
C ILE A 532 14.20 5.83 60.21
N GLY A 533 13.14 5.31 59.57
CA GLY A 533 12.57 5.85 58.33
C GLY A 533 13.20 5.32 57.04
N LEU A 534 14.04 4.28 57.11
CA LEU A 534 14.66 3.62 55.96
C LEU A 534 14.01 2.26 55.72
N SER A 535 12.99 2.25 54.85
CA SER A 535 12.09 1.12 54.63
C SER A 535 12.45 0.34 53.36
N TYR A 536 13.61 -0.31 53.35
CA TYR A 536 14.05 -1.11 52.22
C TYR A 536 13.07 -2.26 51.93
N GLY A 537 12.64 -2.42 50.69
CA GLY A 537 11.83 -3.53 50.19
C GLY A 537 12.68 -4.73 49.76
N PRO A 538 12.06 -5.84 49.29
CA PRO A 538 12.73 -7.11 49.05
C PRO A 538 13.99 -7.05 48.17
N ALA A 539 14.02 -6.23 47.12
CA ALA A 539 15.16 -6.14 46.23
C ALA A 539 16.40 -5.50 46.89
N PHE A 540 16.23 -4.68 47.93
CA PHE A 540 17.28 -4.00 48.69
C PHE A 540 17.59 -4.67 50.03
N ARG A 541 17.17 -5.94 50.20
CA ARG A 541 17.42 -6.73 51.43
C ARG A 541 18.41 -7.87 51.21
N TRP A 542 19.67 -7.56 50.89
CA TRP A 542 20.69 -8.59 50.61
C TRP A 542 21.39 -9.11 51.87
N VAL A 543 21.38 -8.39 52.99
CA VAL A 543 22.08 -8.80 54.21
C VAL A 543 21.33 -9.98 54.84
N ARG A 544 21.93 -11.16 54.83
CA ARG A 544 21.40 -12.36 55.48
C ARG A 544 21.75 -12.39 56.96
N SER A 545 23.01 -12.12 57.27
CA SER A 545 23.53 -12.05 58.62
C SER A 545 24.65 -11.02 58.68
N LEU A 546 24.93 -10.49 59.86
CA LEU A 546 26.06 -9.60 60.06
C LEU A 546 26.66 -9.74 61.45
N ARG A 547 27.94 -9.45 61.56
CA ARG A 547 28.69 -9.41 62.83
C ARG A 547 29.33 -8.04 62.97
N VAL A 548 29.31 -7.51 64.18
CA VAL A 548 29.71 -6.13 64.49
C VAL A 548 30.66 -6.13 65.69
N SER A 549 31.68 -5.28 65.63
CA SER A 549 32.62 -5.05 66.74
C SER A 549 33.22 -3.66 66.63
N GLY A 550 32.97 -2.81 67.63
CA GLY A 550 33.51 -1.44 67.64
C GLY A 550 33.00 -0.65 66.44
N ASP A 551 33.91 -0.29 65.53
CA ASP A 551 33.59 0.49 64.32
C ASP A 551 33.49 -0.35 63.05
N ASP A 552 33.64 -1.68 63.17
CA ASP A 552 33.65 -2.61 62.05
C ASP A 552 32.39 -3.49 62.00
N ALA A 553 31.94 -3.80 60.78
CA ALA A 553 30.88 -4.78 60.51
C ALA A 553 31.26 -5.68 59.33
N LEU A 554 31.03 -6.98 59.48
CA LEU A 554 31.11 -7.95 58.40
C LEU A 554 29.72 -8.51 58.12
N ALA A 555 29.17 -8.18 56.96
CA ALA A 555 27.88 -8.69 56.50
C ALA A 555 28.04 -9.83 55.50
N GLU A 556 27.24 -10.86 55.65
CA GLU A 556 27.05 -11.93 54.67
C GLU A 556 25.84 -11.59 53.80
N LEU A 557 26.05 -11.62 52.49
CA LEU A 557 25.07 -11.24 51.49
C LEU A 557 24.54 -12.47 50.75
N ASP A 558 23.24 -12.46 50.47
CA ASP A 558 22.60 -13.43 49.59
C ASP A 558 21.70 -12.72 48.57
N VAL A 559 21.49 -13.34 47.43
CA VAL A 559 20.66 -12.76 46.37
C VAL A 559 19.20 -12.85 46.79
N PRO A 560 18.44 -11.74 46.90
CA PRO A 560 17.02 -11.80 47.20
C PRO A 560 16.26 -12.60 46.15
N SER A 561 15.25 -13.36 46.57
CA SER A 561 14.45 -14.21 45.66
C SER A 561 13.80 -13.43 44.51
N VAL A 562 13.43 -12.16 44.75
CA VAL A 562 12.88 -11.27 43.72
C VAL A 562 13.89 -10.88 42.63
N LEU A 563 15.19 -11.11 42.87
CA LEU A 563 16.30 -10.90 41.93
C LEU A 563 17.00 -12.22 41.56
N ALA A 564 16.34 -13.37 41.74
CA ALA A 564 16.92 -14.68 41.50
C ALA A 564 17.38 -14.88 40.03
N ASP A 565 16.69 -14.25 39.07
CA ASP A 565 17.11 -14.27 37.68
C ASP A 565 18.48 -13.61 37.50
N ALA A 566 19.49 -14.43 37.16
CA ALA A 566 20.84 -13.97 36.93
C ALA A 566 20.96 -13.04 35.72
N ARG A 567 20.09 -13.18 34.70
CA ARG A 567 20.09 -12.33 33.51
C ARG A 567 19.70 -10.89 33.83
N ALA A 568 18.78 -10.70 34.77
CA ALA A 568 18.39 -9.37 35.24
C ALA A 568 19.52 -8.64 35.97
N ARG A 569 20.57 -9.35 36.40
CA ARG A 569 21.71 -8.81 37.16
C ARG A 569 23.00 -8.70 36.35
N SER A 570 23.16 -9.49 35.28
CA SER A 570 24.39 -9.56 34.49
C SER A 570 24.72 -8.28 33.72
N ASP A 571 23.75 -7.41 33.53
CA ASP A 571 23.93 -6.14 32.82
C ASP A 571 24.59 -5.05 33.69
N TYR A 572 24.65 -5.27 35.01
CA TYR A 572 25.27 -4.35 35.98
C TYR A 572 26.70 -4.78 36.33
N LEU A 573 27.59 -3.81 36.55
CA LEU A 573 28.92 -4.05 37.11
C LEU A 573 28.83 -4.33 38.61
N LEU A 574 28.22 -3.41 39.34
CA LEU A 574 27.97 -3.51 40.77
C LEU A 574 26.49 -3.18 41.01
N HIS A 575 25.67 -4.23 41.01
CA HIS A 575 24.21 -4.11 41.06
C HIS A 575 23.75 -3.11 42.15
N PRO A 576 22.95 -2.07 41.81
CA PRO A 576 22.66 -0.96 42.74
C PRO A 576 22.10 -1.41 44.09
N ALA A 577 21.20 -2.41 44.09
CA ALA A 577 20.60 -2.91 45.32
C ALA A 577 21.57 -3.74 46.18
N LEU A 578 22.53 -4.43 45.57
CA LEU A 578 23.60 -5.17 46.26
C LEU A 578 24.55 -4.16 46.93
N MET A 579 24.98 -3.16 46.16
CA MET A 579 25.88 -2.12 46.64
C MET A 579 25.26 -1.31 47.77
N ASP A 580 24.02 -0.87 47.61
CA ASP A 580 23.31 -0.12 48.65
C ASP A 580 23.14 -0.96 49.92
N SER A 581 22.78 -2.25 49.77
CA SER A 581 22.73 -3.18 50.90
C SER A 581 24.05 -3.33 51.64
N GLY A 582 25.18 -3.16 50.94
CA GLY A 582 26.51 -3.12 51.56
C GLY A 582 26.72 -1.93 52.51
N PHE A 583 25.91 -0.87 52.41
CA PHE A 583 25.95 0.26 53.34
C PHE A 583 25.16 0.01 54.63
N HIS A 584 24.17 -0.87 54.58
CA HIS A 584 23.24 -1.09 55.70
C HIS A 584 23.89 -1.59 56.99
N PRO A 585 25.00 -2.36 56.99
CA PRO A 585 25.70 -2.78 58.21
C PRO A 585 26.14 -1.60 59.10
N LEU A 586 26.33 -0.40 58.53
CA LEU A 586 26.60 0.81 59.31
C LEU A 586 25.55 1.07 60.39
N PHE A 587 24.27 0.80 60.10
CA PHE A 587 23.18 1.05 61.05
C PHE A 587 23.24 0.13 62.26
N ALA A 588 23.73 -1.11 62.10
CA ALA A 588 23.97 -2.01 63.25
C ALA A 588 25.15 -1.54 64.11
N VAL A 589 26.21 -1.04 63.48
CA VAL A 589 27.36 -0.45 64.19
C VAL A 589 26.93 0.77 65.01
N LEU A 590 26.11 1.64 64.43
CA LEU A 590 25.57 2.82 65.11
C LEU A 590 24.63 2.46 66.26
N ALA A 591 23.80 1.42 66.10
CA ALA A 591 22.91 0.94 67.14
C ALA A 591 23.66 0.39 68.36
N GLN A 592 24.80 -0.29 68.16
CA GLN A 592 25.63 -0.80 69.27
C GLN A 592 26.37 0.29 70.05
N ALA A 593 26.70 1.40 69.40
CA ALA A 593 27.47 2.49 70.00
C ALA A 593 26.68 3.33 71.04
N GLY A 594 25.41 3.01 71.30
CA GLY A 594 24.60 3.67 72.33
C GLY A 594 24.34 5.14 72.02
N ALA A 595 23.56 5.42 70.96
CA ALA A 595 23.06 6.76 70.72
C ALA A 595 22.22 7.25 71.93
N ALA A 596 22.42 8.50 72.36
CA ALA A 596 21.60 9.12 73.39
C ALA A 596 20.10 9.02 73.02
N PRO A 597 19.14 9.08 73.97
CA PRO A 597 17.71 8.88 73.70
C PRO A 597 17.12 9.79 72.60
N ASN A 598 17.76 10.93 72.29
CA ASN A 598 17.39 11.83 71.20
C ASN A 598 18.12 11.56 69.85
N ASP A 599 19.20 10.78 69.84
CA ASP A 599 19.98 10.42 68.64
C ASP A 599 19.57 9.05 68.06
N ALA A 600 18.74 8.27 68.77
CA ALA A 600 18.30 6.92 68.41
C ALA A 600 17.44 6.82 67.11
N HIS A 601 17.19 7.95 66.43
CA HIS A 601 16.28 8.03 65.27
C HIS A 601 16.88 8.72 64.04
N SER A 602 18.21 8.81 63.95
CA SER A 602 18.89 9.55 62.89
C SER A 602 19.23 8.66 61.68
N ALA A 603 18.59 8.92 60.53
CA ALA A 603 18.96 8.26 59.28
C ALA A 603 20.19 8.92 58.65
N PHE A 604 21.00 8.12 57.96
CA PHE A 604 22.21 8.58 57.28
C PHE A 604 22.15 8.17 55.81
N VAL A 605 22.23 9.16 54.91
CA VAL A 605 22.21 8.92 53.46
C VAL A 605 23.56 9.29 52.85
N PRO A 606 24.03 8.56 51.82
CA PRO A 606 25.28 8.88 51.15
C PRO A 606 25.17 10.24 50.44
N VAL A 607 26.17 11.10 50.64
CA VAL A 607 26.24 12.42 49.97
C VAL A 607 27.52 12.61 49.17
N GLN A 608 28.57 11.85 49.50
CA GLN A 608 29.83 11.90 48.78
C GLN A 608 30.56 10.57 48.90
N ILE A 609 31.15 10.09 47.82
CA ILE A 609 32.05 8.95 47.79
C ILE A 609 33.34 9.43 47.17
N SER A 610 34.39 9.55 47.99
CA SER A 610 35.65 10.11 47.53
C SER A 610 36.32 9.24 46.48
N ARG A 611 36.21 7.91 46.61
CA ARG A 611 36.81 6.99 45.67
C ARG A 611 36.08 5.65 45.61
N VAL A 612 35.92 5.15 44.41
CA VAL A 612 35.38 3.83 44.06
C VAL A 612 36.41 3.14 43.18
N ASP A 613 36.90 2.00 43.63
CA ASP A 613 37.75 1.11 42.85
C ASP A 613 36.94 -0.16 42.56
N PHE A 614 36.80 -0.52 41.28
CA PHE A 614 36.07 -1.72 40.87
C PHE A 614 36.96 -2.59 39.99
N LEU A 615 37.09 -3.86 40.38
CA LEU A 615 37.67 -4.91 39.56
C LEU A 615 36.54 -5.74 38.96
N ASN A 616 36.73 -6.16 37.72
CA ASN A 616 35.90 -7.22 37.15
C ASN A 616 35.99 -8.45 38.05
N GLY A 617 34.87 -8.98 38.52
CA GLY A 617 34.92 -9.94 39.61
C GLY A 617 33.74 -10.89 39.72
N GLU A 618 33.97 -11.95 40.48
CA GLU A 618 33.01 -12.97 40.83
C GLU A 618 31.86 -12.42 41.69
N ALA A 619 30.86 -13.26 41.95
CA ALA A 619 29.73 -12.88 42.78
C ALA A 619 30.18 -12.48 44.21
N ILE A 620 29.87 -11.24 44.59
CA ILE A 620 30.10 -10.73 45.95
C ILE A 620 29.26 -11.52 46.95
N ARG A 621 29.89 -11.94 48.05
CA ARG A 621 29.28 -12.72 49.15
C ARG A 621 29.32 -12.02 50.49
N ARG A 622 30.28 -11.11 50.69
CA ARG A 622 30.47 -10.41 51.97
C ARG A 622 30.79 -8.94 51.76
N VAL A 623 30.47 -8.13 52.75
CA VAL A 623 30.90 -6.73 52.80
C VAL A 623 31.51 -6.44 54.16
N LEU A 624 32.74 -5.91 54.15
CA LEU A 624 33.38 -5.34 55.33
C LEU A 624 33.15 -3.83 55.32
N ALA A 625 32.37 -3.34 56.29
CA ALA A 625 32.12 -1.92 56.51
C ALA A 625 32.92 -1.43 57.72
N ARG A 626 33.57 -0.28 57.59
CA ARG A 626 34.35 0.34 58.67
C ARG A 626 34.01 1.81 58.79
N ILE A 627 33.70 2.28 60.00
CA ILE A 627 33.53 3.70 60.28
C ILE A 627 34.87 4.32 60.72
N HIS A 628 35.33 5.33 59.99
CA HIS A 628 36.58 6.03 60.28
C HIS A 628 36.38 7.28 61.13
N ARG A 629 35.28 8.00 60.89
CA ARG A 629 34.94 9.23 61.61
C ARG A 629 33.45 9.33 61.83
N ARG A 630 33.06 9.81 63.02
CA ARG A 630 31.68 10.07 63.42
C ARG A 630 31.55 11.47 63.99
N SER A 631 30.46 12.13 63.62
CA SER A 631 29.99 13.38 64.20
C SER A 631 28.45 13.34 64.24
N PRO A 632 27.78 14.22 65.01
CA PRO A 632 26.32 14.24 65.11
C PRO A 632 25.59 14.39 63.77
N HIS A 633 26.25 14.95 62.75
CA HIS A 633 25.65 15.25 61.45
C HIS A 633 26.25 14.48 60.27
N SER A 634 27.33 13.72 60.49
CA SER A 634 28.01 13.03 59.40
C SER A 634 28.86 11.85 59.87
N ILE A 635 28.89 10.82 59.03
CA ILE A 635 29.72 9.63 59.20
C ILE A 635 30.61 9.50 57.97
N VAL A 636 31.87 9.11 58.15
CA VAL A 636 32.76 8.72 57.07
C VAL A 636 33.12 7.25 57.25
N ALA A 637 32.82 6.43 56.23
CA ALA A 637 33.03 5.00 56.25
C ALA A 637 33.74 4.49 54.98
N SER A 638 34.26 3.27 55.04
CA SER A 638 34.71 2.54 53.86
C SER A 638 34.03 1.18 53.77
N PHE A 639 33.94 0.65 52.55
CA PHE A 639 33.32 -0.64 52.27
C PHE A 639 34.21 -1.45 51.34
N GLU A 640 34.44 -2.70 51.69
CA GLU A 640 35.13 -3.67 50.83
C GLU A 640 34.14 -4.79 50.50
N PHE A 641 33.80 -4.92 49.23
CA PHE A 641 32.91 -5.93 48.68
C PHE A 641 33.74 -7.15 48.29
N ILE A 642 33.47 -8.28 48.93
CA ILE A 642 34.35 -9.46 48.95
C ILE A 642 33.61 -10.65 48.31
N ASP A 643 34.30 -11.39 47.44
CA ASP A 643 33.79 -12.58 46.78
C ASP A 643 33.79 -13.84 47.68
N ALA A 644 33.45 -14.98 47.09
CA ALA A 644 33.47 -16.28 47.76
C ALA A 644 34.89 -16.76 48.13
N ASN A 645 35.91 -16.34 47.37
CA ASN A 645 37.32 -16.69 47.58
C ASN A 645 38.02 -15.78 48.60
N GLY A 646 37.36 -14.70 49.04
CA GLY A 646 37.91 -13.74 49.99
C GLY A 646 38.66 -12.58 49.33
N LYS A 647 38.57 -12.41 48.01
CA LYS A 647 39.19 -11.29 47.27
C LYS A 647 38.24 -10.10 47.21
N ILE A 648 38.80 -8.88 47.16
CA ILE A 648 38.04 -7.64 47.05
C ILE A 648 37.68 -7.40 45.58
N VAL A 649 36.38 -7.33 45.30
CA VAL A 649 35.83 -7.00 43.97
C VAL A 649 35.64 -5.50 43.80
N ALA A 650 35.19 -4.82 44.86
CA ALA A 650 35.05 -3.37 44.86
C ALA A 650 35.43 -2.78 46.21
N ARG A 651 36.07 -1.61 46.19
CA ARG A 651 36.40 -0.83 47.38
C ARG A 651 35.83 0.57 47.24
N LEU A 652 35.09 0.98 48.27
CA LEU A 652 34.56 2.31 48.41
C LEU A 652 35.25 2.99 49.59
N SER A 653 35.99 4.06 49.30
CA SER A 653 36.82 4.74 50.30
C SER A 653 36.25 6.11 50.66
N ALA A 654 36.31 6.45 51.94
CA ALA A 654 35.86 7.72 52.50
C ALA A 654 34.44 8.14 52.03
N CYS A 655 33.51 7.18 52.09
CA CYS A 655 32.09 7.43 51.87
C CYS A 655 31.52 8.28 53.00
N ARG A 656 31.14 9.51 52.67
CA ARG A 656 30.50 10.43 53.59
C ARG A 656 28.99 10.27 53.53
N PHE A 657 28.42 9.92 54.67
CA PHE A 657 26.99 9.94 54.92
C PHE A 657 26.65 11.18 55.73
N ARG A 658 25.49 11.75 55.44
CA ARG A 658 24.96 12.92 56.16
C ARG A 658 23.72 12.51 56.91
N ARG A 659 23.58 13.01 58.13
CA ARG A 659 22.34 12.87 58.88
C ARG A 659 21.22 13.56 58.12
N VAL A 660 20.10 12.87 57.99
CA VAL A 660 18.84 13.45 57.54
C VAL A 660 17.83 13.20 58.63
N ASP A 661 17.20 14.28 59.08
CA ASP A 661 16.10 14.21 60.02
C ASP A 661 14.85 13.86 59.19
N LEU A 662 14.63 12.55 58.97
CA LEU A 662 13.48 12.06 58.22
C LEU A 662 12.22 12.40 59.00
N ALA A 663 11.32 13.15 58.36
CA ALA A 663 10.15 13.71 58.99
C ALA A 663 9.05 12.65 59.05
N GLY A 664 9.32 11.58 59.81
CA GLY A 664 8.31 10.68 60.35
C GLY A 664 7.42 11.40 61.38
N ARG A 665 6.84 12.56 61.03
CA ARG A 665 5.65 13.07 61.69
C ARG A 665 4.52 12.13 61.30
N ARG A 666 4.37 11.10 62.14
CA ARG A 666 3.07 10.64 62.63
C ARG A 666 2.04 11.75 62.43
N HIS A 667 1.12 11.58 61.48
CA HIS A 667 -0.14 12.33 61.44
C HIS A 667 -1.01 11.88 62.63
N GLY A 668 -0.50 12.04 63.86
CA GLY A 668 -1.36 12.15 65.03
C GLY A 668 -1.94 13.55 65.01
N ALA A 669 -3.26 13.67 65.09
CA ALA A 669 -3.90 14.97 65.27
C ALA A 669 -3.23 15.70 66.45
N PRO A 670 -2.85 16.97 66.32
CA PRO A 670 -2.17 17.69 67.38
C PRO A 670 -3.08 17.72 68.62
N ALA A 671 -2.56 17.30 69.77
CA ALA A 671 -3.32 17.25 71.02
C ALA A 671 -3.76 18.64 71.52
N ARG A 672 -3.20 19.71 70.96
CA ARG A 672 -3.53 21.09 71.30
C ARG A 672 -3.17 22.03 70.15
N PHE A 673 -4.11 22.90 69.79
CA PHE A 673 -3.82 24.08 68.98
C PHE A 673 -3.57 25.27 69.92
N ALA A 674 -2.52 26.05 69.64
CA ALA A 674 -2.24 27.31 70.31
C ALA A 674 -2.09 28.37 69.23
N TYR A 675 -2.91 29.42 69.30
CA TYR A 675 -2.80 30.58 68.43
C TYR A 675 -1.86 31.57 69.09
N VAL A 676 -0.77 31.90 68.40
CA VAL A 676 0.14 32.98 68.79
C VAL A 676 -0.06 34.10 67.79
N LEU A 677 -0.40 35.29 68.30
CA LEU A 677 -0.52 36.49 67.48
C LEU A 677 0.89 36.98 67.16
N GLU A 678 1.32 36.81 65.91
CA GLU A 678 2.61 37.29 65.43
C GLU A 678 2.37 38.60 64.67
N ALA A 679 2.82 39.72 65.25
CA ALA A 679 2.70 41.02 64.60
C ALA A 679 3.55 41.04 63.32
N ARG A 680 2.92 41.30 62.17
CA ARG A 680 3.60 41.47 60.89
C ARG A 680 3.49 42.93 60.43
N PRO A 681 4.54 43.49 59.79
CA PRO A 681 4.45 44.80 59.17
C PRO A 681 3.36 44.79 58.07
N LEU A 682 2.57 45.87 57.98
CA LEU A 682 1.65 46.06 56.86
C LEU A 682 2.47 46.20 55.55
N PRO A 683 2.06 45.55 54.45
CA PRO A 683 2.72 45.70 53.16
C PRO A 683 2.75 47.19 52.75
N ALA A 684 3.88 47.61 52.18
CA ALA A 684 4.32 49.00 52.04
C ALA A 684 3.22 50.01 51.66
N GLY A 685 3.15 51.12 52.40
CA GLY A 685 2.26 52.26 52.10
C GLY A 685 1.61 52.96 53.31
N HIS A 686 1.84 52.49 54.54
CA HIS A 686 1.26 53.09 55.75
C HIS A 686 2.35 53.52 56.73
N THR A 687 2.38 54.82 57.07
CA THR A 687 3.15 55.37 58.20
C THR A 687 2.27 55.35 59.46
N ALA A 688 2.89 55.31 60.64
CA ALA A 688 2.16 55.25 61.92
C ALA A 688 1.13 56.38 62.09
N ASP A 689 1.36 57.53 61.43
CA ASP A 689 0.50 58.72 61.45
C ASP A 689 -0.85 58.53 60.72
N ALA A 690 -0.98 57.47 59.91
CA ALA A 690 -2.20 57.16 59.16
C ALA A 690 -3.15 56.18 59.88
N LEU A 691 -2.77 55.70 61.07
CA LEU A 691 -3.62 54.83 61.88
C LEU A 691 -4.54 55.67 62.78
N PRO A 692 -5.82 55.27 62.97
CA PRO A 692 -6.70 55.95 63.91
C PRO A 692 -6.09 55.90 65.32
N PRO A 693 -6.17 57.00 66.10
CA PRO A 693 -5.71 56.99 67.48
C PRO A 693 -6.50 55.95 68.29
N PRO A 694 -5.87 55.35 69.32
CA PRO A 694 -6.44 54.27 70.11
C PRO A 694 -7.74 54.62 70.81
#